data_AF-U7UT62-F1
#
_entry.id   AF-U7UT62-F1
#
_cell.length_a   1.000
_cell.length_b   1.000
_cell.length_c   1.000
_cell.angle_alpha   90.00
_cell.angle_beta   90.00
_cell.angle_gamma   90.00
#
_symmetry.space_group_name_H-M   'P 1'
#
loop_
_entity.id
_entity.type
_entity.pdbx_description
1 polymer ?
#
loop_
_entity_poly.entity_id
_entity_poly.type
_entity_poly.pdbx_seq_one_letter_code
_entity_poly.pdbx_strand_id
1 'polypeptide(L)'
;MIKNKFFKKNLIYILFIAFGLLFSSYFVKKRLQIEEDYKNFEFAFDFYDLSSIANLSDMNKEEYFKKFPSTGIKTIALNETTIDALKNDPEINITSSLEGKDLRIKGDKKAIDFIVKGFESLKDKRNINYISENEILIEGRPSDFVESKEKLYDSFGLPVGKGGNDFSMLEFIGLGFYPDYLEEIYKVDGIKVLLRPSINEYYQDERFVLNRFFETLDQIPKDKKQTYLVFAGRESFKDTEKDSEIVNDFIKGLNKRNIAIALIEASNQRGHLESDGISSYIRRSDVKKLRMFSTWDYIQSEYDYKVRGHHNGEEITNVYYRAISERNIASVMVKPFVKNDKKIVDLEAYSNVINNAINRLEKRGFVLDSARGMDEWAPRNFMKTPAALGVVGGGLILLNFLFNLNIFAQAAFFGFGTLLAILFFILNKMTSLGESLFNLGGIIIFPLLSLAYCLKKYNDFKNDKKIRSDFNIFLRGIKVLFVSILITMIGALYEVSFLAGTNHLLELVIFRGVKISQLLPILLSVLFFLYFIGYKRDNNDNKLSIHEINNFLASNIKMWQAILFGVLVGLLGIFLLRGGNSSTKIPGIEVLFRNALEKYTPARPRTKAVLLGYPAVISMIWLAYKKKGKFMEFFLVVLITIGQADIVNTFSHIRTPISVSFMRIGIEFIFSIFVALIFVLIYEIARRGYERLDK
;
A
#
# COMPACT_ATOMS: atom_id res chain seq x y z
N MET A 1 24.71 -41.78 2.36
CA MET A 1 24.19 -42.05 3.73
C MET A 1 23.57 -40.84 4.44
N ILE A 2 24.23 -39.67 4.52
CA ILE A 2 23.74 -38.51 5.32
C ILE A 2 22.43 -37.88 4.80
N LYS A 3 22.23 -37.78 3.48
CA LYS A 3 20.95 -37.33 2.87
C LYS A 3 19.77 -38.21 3.33
N ASN A 4 19.94 -39.53 3.32
CA ASN A 4 18.90 -40.48 3.71
C ASN A 4 18.55 -40.39 5.21
N LYS A 5 19.52 -40.09 6.07
CA LYS A 5 19.30 -39.98 7.54
C LYS A 5 18.56 -38.68 7.92
N PHE A 6 18.87 -37.56 7.27
CA PHE A 6 18.16 -36.29 7.49
C PHE A 6 16.70 -36.35 7.03
N PHE A 7 16.47 -36.86 5.80
CA PHE A 7 15.12 -37.01 5.27
C PHE A 7 14.30 -37.99 6.11
N LYS A 8 14.85 -39.15 6.52
CA LYS A 8 14.15 -40.10 7.38
C LYS A 8 13.84 -39.52 8.78
N LYS A 9 14.74 -38.74 9.38
CA LYS A 9 14.53 -38.13 10.71
C LYS A 9 13.46 -37.02 10.71
N ASN A 10 13.34 -36.26 9.62
CA ASN A 10 12.43 -35.10 9.54
C ASN A 10 11.24 -35.31 8.58
N LEU A 11 11.02 -36.54 8.10
CA LEU A 11 10.02 -36.84 7.07
C LEU A 11 8.63 -36.31 7.45
N ILE A 12 8.23 -36.55 8.69
CA ILE A 12 6.91 -36.13 9.20
C ILE A 12 6.72 -34.62 9.14
N TYR A 13 7.73 -33.83 9.52
CA TYR A 13 7.66 -32.36 9.46
C TYR A 13 7.66 -31.85 8.02
N ILE A 14 8.41 -32.50 7.14
CA ILE A 14 8.39 -32.19 5.70
C ILE A 14 7.01 -32.47 5.10
N LEU A 15 6.34 -33.55 5.52
CA LEU A 15 4.96 -33.86 5.10
C LEU A 15 3.97 -32.78 5.57
N PHE A 16 4.07 -32.30 6.81
CA PHE A 16 3.25 -31.18 7.28
C PHE A 16 3.51 -29.89 6.48
N ILE A 17 4.77 -29.61 6.14
CA ILE A 17 5.12 -28.48 5.27
C ILE A 17 4.50 -28.66 3.87
N ALA A 18 4.64 -29.84 3.27
CA ALA A 18 4.07 -30.11 1.95
C ALA A 18 2.54 -30.01 1.96
N PHE A 19 1.89 -30.52 3.02
CA PHE A 19 0.45 -30.44 3.19
C PHE A 19 -0.05 -29.01 3.36
N GLY A 20 0.63 -28.20 4.18
CA GLY A 20 0.37 -26.77 4.30
C GLY A 20 0.50 -26.05 2.96
N LEU A 21 1.53 -26.36 2.18
CA LEU A 21 1.80 -25.74 0.88
C LEU A 21 0.70 -26.08 -0.14
N LEU A 22 0.26 -27.34 -0.17
CA LEU A 22 -0.83 -27.78 -1.02
C LEU A 22 -2.12 -27.02 -0.68
N PHE A 23 -2.42 -26.82 0.60
CA PHE A 23 -3.57 -26.03 1.01
C PHE A 23 -3.42 -24.54 0.66
N SER A 24 -2.23 -23.96 0.83
CA SER A 24 -1.94 -22.58 0.40
C SER A 24 -2.19 -22.33 -1.08
N SER A 25 -2.00 -23.34 -1.94
CA SER A 25 -2.28 -23.20 -3.38
C SER A 25 -3.75 -22.86 -3.67
N TYR A 26 -4.69 -23.32 -2.83
CA TYR A 26 -6.10 -22.97 -2.95
C TYR A 26 -6.33 -21.47 -2.68
N PHE A 27 -5.70 -20.91 -1.63
CA PHE A 27 -5.77 -19.49 -1.31
C PHE A 27 -5.16 -18.63 -2.41
N VAL A 28 -4.00 -19.04 -2.95
CA VAL A 28 -3.36 -18.38 -4.09
C VAL A 28 -4.29 -18.36 -5.30
N LYS A 29 -4.91 -19.49 -5.64
CA LYS A 29 -5.86 -19.58 -6.76
C LYS A 29 -7.07 -18.66 -6.54
N LYS A 30 -7.67 -18.67 -5.35
CA LYS A 30 -8.82 -17.82 -5.03
C LYS A 30 -8.48 -16.34 -5.09
N ARG A 31 -7.31 -15.97 -4.57
CA ARG A 31 -6.81 -14.60 -4.63
C ARG A 31 -6.58 -14.15 -6.07
N LEU A 32 -5.97 -14.99 -6.92
CA LEU A 32 -5.79 -14.69 -8.34
C LEU A 32 -7.12 -14.42 -9.04
N GLN A 33 -8.16 -15.21 -8.77
CA GLN A 33 -9.51 -14.98 -9.32
C GLN A 33 -10.07 -13.61 -8.93
N ILE A 34 -10.05 -13.29 -7.63
CA ILE A 34 -10.57 -12.01 -7.12
C ILE A 34 -9.79 -10.81 -7.70
N GLU A 35 -8.47 -10.93 -7.82
CA GLU A 35 -7.62 -9.87 -8.39
C GLU A 35 -7.75 -9.78 -9.93
N GLU A 36 -8.11 -10.86 -10.62
CA GLU A 36 -8.43 -10.85 -12.05
C GLU A 36 -9.77 -10.17 -12.34
N ASP A 37 -10.77 -10.41 -11.49
CA ASP A 37 -12.10 -9.79 -11.57
C ASP A 37 -12.08 -8.31 -11.13
N TYR A 38 -11.06 -7.89 -10.37
CA TYR A 38 -10.87 -6.53 -9.85
C TYR A 38 -9.87 -5.71 -10.70
N LYS A 39 -10.13 -5.64 -12.01
CA LYS A 39 -9.27 -4.93 -12.99
C LYS A 39 -9.92 -3.71 -13.66
N ASN A 40 -11.18 -3.44 -13.35
CA ASN A 40 -11.85 -2.21 -13.78
C ASN A 40 -11.30 -1.03 -12.97
N PHE A 41 -10.90 0.03 -13.67
CA PHE A 41 -10.46 1.26 -13.03
C PHE A 41 -10.98 2.50 -13.74
N GLU A 42 -11.10 3.59 -13.00
CA GLU A 42 -11.50 4.89 -13.54
C GLU A 42 -10.68 6.04 -12.93
N PHE A 43 -10.74 7.18 -13.63
CA PHE A 43 -10.29 8.46 -13.11
C PHE A 43 -11.52 9.34 -12.86
N ALA A 44 -11.58 9.91 -11.67
CA ALA A 44 -12.60 10.86 -11.24
C ALA A 44 -11.97 12.24 -11.01
N PHE A 45 -12.75 13.30 -11.20
CA PHE A 45 -12.34 14.68 -10.94
C PHE A 45 -13.42 15.40 -10.13
N ASP A 46 -13.03 16.26 -9.18
CA ASP A 46 -14.00 17.01 -8.37
C ASP A 46 -14.63 18.15 -9.18
N PHE A 47 -15.95 18.29 -9.11
CA PHE A 47 -16.70 19.30 -9.86
C PHE A 47 -16.20 20.72 -9.59
N TYR A 48 -15.95 21.09 -8.34
CA TYR A 48 -15.52 22.44 -7.99
C TYR A 48 -14.10 22.73 -8.48
N ASP A 49 -13.22 21.72 -8.42
CA ASP A 49 -11.89 21.83 -9.02
C ASP A 49 -11.96 21.96 -10.55
N LEU A 50 -12.88 21.23 -11.20
CA LEU A 50 -13.09 21.29 -12.65
C LEU A 50 -13.62 22.66 -13.07
N SER A 51 -14.64 23.17 -12.38
CA SER A 51 -15.15 24.52 -12.57
C SER A 51 -14.07 25.57 -12.36
N SER A 52 -13.23 25.42 -11.33
CA SER A 52 -12.10 26.32 -11.07
C SER A 52 -11.10 26.37 -12.22
N ILE A 53 -10.70 25.23 -12.80
CA ILE A 53 -9.76 25.23 -13.94
C ILE A 53 -10.43 25.68 -15.25
N ALA A 54 -11.72 25.39 -15.43
CA ALA A 54 -12.48 25.85 -16.59
C ALA A 54 -12.60 27.39 -16.59
N ASN A 55 -12.89 27.99 -15.44
CA ASN A 55 -12.99 29.45 -15.27
C ASN A 55 -11.64 30.16 -15.43
N LEU A 56 -10.52 29.45 -15.24
CA LEU A 56 -9.17 29.96 -15.49
C LEU A 56 -8.70 29.73 -16.93
N SER A 57 -9.44 28.95 -17.72
CA SER A 57 -9.13 28.67 -19.11
C SER A 57 -9.66 29.79 -20.02
N ASP A 58 -9.10 29.90 -21.23
CA ASP A 58 -9.62 30.82 -22.24
C ASP A 58 -10.91 30.31 -22.91
N MET A 59 -11.38 29.10 -22.57
CA MET A 59 -12.59 28.48 -23.12
C MET A 59 -13.82 28.82 -22.25
N ASN A 60 -15.00 28.85 -22.87
CA ASN A 60 -16.25 28.84 -22.11
C ASN A 60 -16.34 27.56 -21.26
N LYS A 61 -16.81 27.66 -20.01
CA LYS A 61 -17.00 26.53 -19.08
C LYS A 61 -17.75 25.36 -19.71
N GLU A 62 -18.85 25.60 -20.42
CA GLU A 62 -19.63 24.53 -21.07
C GLU A 62 -18.82 23.82 -22.17
N GLU A 63 -18.05 24.58 -22.95
CA GLU A 63 -17.17 24.01 -23.99
C GLU A 63 -16.03 23.20 -23.35
N TYR A 64 -15.44 23.73 -22.27
CA TYR A 64 -14.40 23.04 -21.52
C TYR A 64 -14.90 21.71 -20.96
N PHE A 65 -16.09 21.70 -20.34
CA PHE A 65 -16.73 20.50 -19.80
C PHE A 65 -17.02 19.46 -20.89
N LYS A 66 -17.50 19.89 -22.07
CA LYS A 66 -17.74 19.00 -23.23
C LYS A 66 -16.47 18.35 -23.76
N LYS A 67 -15.33 19.05 -23.70
CA LYS A 67 -14.02 18.52 -24.13
C LYS A 67 -13.32 17.72 -23.04
N PHE A 68 -13.62 17.95 -21.76
CA PHE A 68 -12.97 17.30 -20.63
C PHE A 68 -12.88 15.76 -20.71
N PRO A 69 -13.90 15.02 -21.20
CA PRO A 69 -13.79 13.56 -21.39
C PRO A 69 -12.63 13.10 -22.28
N SER A 70 -12.14 13.94 -23.19
CA SER A 70 -11.00 13.61 -24.08
C SER A 70 -9.69 13.46 -23.33
N THR A 71 -9.63 13.89 -22.07
CA THR A 71 -8.50 13.63 -21.16
C THR A 71 -8.41 12.17 -20.72
N GLY A 72 -9.48 11.38 -20.88
CA GLY A 72 -9.59 10.01 -20.38
C GLY A 72 -10.28 9.91 -19.02
N ILE A 73 -10.62 11.04 -18.40
CA ILE A 73 -11.39 11.12 -17.15
C ILE A 73 -12.88 11.03 -17.48
N LYS A 74 -13.59 10.08 -16.88
CA LYS A 74 -15.00 9.76 -17.21
C LYS A 74 -15.97 9.86 -16.03
N THR A 75 -15.51 10.35 -14.89
CA THR A 75 -16.34 10.53 -13.70
C THR A 75 -16.14 11.92 -13.13
N ILE A 76 -17.23 12.63 -12.86
CA ILE A 76 -17.22 13.89 -12.11
C ILE A 76 -17.80 13.62 -10.72
N ALA A 77 -17.01 13.94 -9.70
CA ALA A 77 -17.39 13.83 -8.31
C ALA A 77 -18.01 15.13 -7.82
N LEU A 78 -19.24 15.06 -7.34
CA LEU A 78 -19.99 16.22 -6.83
C LEU A 78 -20.22 16.03 -5.34
N ASN A 79 -19.70 16.95 -4.53
CA ASN A 79 -20.01 17.02 -3.10
C ASN A 79 -21.36 17.69 -2.90
N GLU A 80 -22.04 17.41 -1.78
CA GLU A 80 -23.17 18.24 -1.38
C GLU A 80 -22.77 19.72 -1.36
N THR A 81 -23.63 20.54 -1.93
CA THR A 81 -23.42 21.97 -2.08
C THR A 81 -23.65 22.68 -0.75
N THR A 82 -22.74 23.58 -0.41
CA THR A 82 -22.82 24.45 0.77
C THR A 82 -23.13 25.88 0.32
N ILE A 83 -23.52 26.77 1.23
CA ILE A 83 -23.71 28.20 0.89
C ILE A 83 -22.36 28.81 0.48
N ASP A 84 -21.28 28.44 1.16
CA ASP A 84 -19.92 28.87 0.80
C ASP A 84 -19.54 28.46 -0.63
N ALA A 85 -19.90 27.24 -1.06
CA ALA A 85 -19.66 26.79 -2.43
C ALA A 85 -20.45 27.60 -3.45
N LEU A 86 -21.71 27.98 -3.15
CA LEU A 86 -22.52 28.84 -4.02
C LEU A 86 -21.95 30.27 -4.12
N LYS A 87 -21.49 30.84 -3.00
CA LYS A 87 -20.86 32.18 -2.97
C LYS A 87 -19.56 32.26 -3.77
N ASN A 88 -18.82 31.16 -3.81
CA ASN A 88 -17.54 31.07 -4.52
C ASN A 88 -17.72 30.70 -6.00
N ASP A 89 -18.93 30.43 -6.47
CA ASP A 89 -19.23 30.21 -7.88
C ASP A 89 -19.48 31.55 -8.59
N PRO A 90 -18.66 31.95 -9.59
CA PRO A 90 -18.83 33.22 -10.28
C PRO A 90 -20.11 33.32 -11.12
N GLU A 91 -20.79 32.20 -11.41
CA GLU A 91 -22.05 32.16 -12.17
C GLU A 91 -23.29 32.31 -11.27
N ILE A 92 -23.13 32.24 -9.95
CA ILE A 92 -24.22 32.31 -8.97
C ILE A 92 -24.10 33.60 -8.16
N ASN A 93 -25.13 34.45 -8.22
CA ASN A 93 -25.15 35.68 -7.45
C ASN A 93 -25.80 35.43 -6.08
N ILE A 94 -25.00 34.96 -5.12
CA ILE A 94 -25.40 34.86 -3.72
C ILE A 94 -24.36 35.53 -2.81
N THR A 95 -24.87 36.24 -1.81
CA THR A 95 -24.10 36.81 -0.72
C THR A 95 -24.69 36.39 0.62
N SER A 96 -23.85 36.31 1.65
CA SER A 96 -24.25 36.06 3.02
C SER A 96 -23.62 37.09 3.95
N SER A 97 -24.32 37.41 5.03
CA SER A 97 -23.84 38.29 6.10
C SER A 97 -24.51 37.91 7.41
N LEU A 98 -23.85 38.21 8.54
CA LEU A 98 -24.47 38.07 9.85
C LEU A 98 -25.20 39.35 10.27
N GLU A 99 -26.45 39.22 10.71
CA GLU A 99 -27.22 40.27 11.36
C GLU A 99 -27.37 39.89 12.85
N GLY A 100 -26.42 40.34 13.67
CA GLY A 100 -26.25 39.82 15.02
C GLY A 100 -25.78 38.36 14.97
N LYS A 101 -26.67 37.42 15.26
CA LYS A 101 -26.40 35.97 15.13
C LYS A 101 -27.08 35.34 13.92
N ASP A 102 -28.05 36.04 13.34
CA ASP A 102 -28.86 35.51 12.27
C ASP A 102 -28.10 35.56 10.94
N LEU A 103 -28.27 34.52 10.13
CA LEU A 103 -27.65 34.42 8.82
C LEU A 103 -28.57 35.03 7.78
N ARG A 104 -28.17 36.18 7.24
CA ARG A 104 -28.86 36.85 6.15
C ARG A 104 -28.27 36.38 4.82
N ILE A 105 -29.13 35.99 3.88
CA ILE A 105 -28.74 35.53 2.54
C ILE A 105 -29.50 36.34 1.51
N LYS A 106 -28.79 36.88 0.51
CA LYS A 106 -29.36 37.67 -0.57
C LYS A 106 -28.81 37.23 -1.90
N GLY A 107 -29.67 37.07 -2.90
CA GLY A 107 -29.24 36.66 -4.24
C GLY A 107 -30.31 35.97 -5.08
N ASP A 108 -29.86 35.06 -5.93
CA ASP A 108 -30.70 34.33 -6.88
C ASP A 108 -31.77 33.49 -6.18
N LYS A 109 -33.05 33.71 -6.53
CA LYS A 109 -34.21 33.02 -5.95
C LYS A 109 -34.06 31.50 -5.95
N LYS A 110 -33.60 30.92 -7.06
CA LYS A 110 -33.41 29.47 -7.20
C LYS A 110 -32.38 28.90 -6.23
N ALA A 111 -31.30 29.64 -5.98
CA ALA A 111 -30.29 29.24 -5.01
C ALA A 111 -30.80 29.42 -3.57
N ILE A 112 -31.59 30.46 -3.30
CA ILE A 112 -32.30 30.63 -2.02
C ILE A 112 -33.28 29.47 -1.76
N ASP A 113 -34.12 29.12 -2.74
CA ASP A 113 -35.07 28.00 -2.62
C ASP A 113 -34.35 26.67 -2.32
N PHE A 114 -33.20 26.45 -2.97
CA PHE A 114 -32.33 25.30 -2.68
C PHE A 114 -31.82 25.33 -1.24
N ILE A 115 -31.35 26.49 -0.76
CA ILE A 115 -30.84 26.65 0.60
C ILE A 115 -31.92 26.36 1.64
N VAL A 116 -33.11 26.92 1.45
CA VAL A 116 -34.27 26.72 2.33
C VAL A 116 -34.62 25.24 2.42
N LYS A 117 -34.74 24.56 1.26
CA LYS A 117 -35.00 23.11 1.23
C LYS A 117 -33.88 22.31 1.91
N GLY A 118 -32.62 22.71 1.71
CA GLY A 118 -31.47 22.08 2.36
C GLY A 118 -31.51 22.13 3.88
N PHE A 119 -32.01 23.23 4.46
CA PHE A 119 -32.17 23.39 5.91
C PHE A 119 -33.26 22.53 6.53
N GLU A 120 -34.11 21.86 5.74
CA GLU A 120 -34.98 20.80 6.27
C GLU A 120 -34.18 19.66 6.93
N SER A 121 -32.91 19.49 6.54
CA SER A 121 -31.99 18.53 7.17
C SER A 121 -31.57 18.89 8.59
N LEU A 122 -31.81 20.11 9.08
CA LEU A 122 -31.36 20.52 10.41
C LEU A 122 -32.12 19.78 11.52
N LYS A 123 -31.40 19.28 12.54
CA LYS A 123 -31.99 18.72 13.77
C LYS A 123 -32.82 19.76 14.50
N ASP A 124 -32.26 20.95 14.59
CA ASP A 124 -32.85 22.10 15.22
C ASP A 124 -33.45 23.03 14.18
N LYS A 125 -34.75 22.89 13.92
CA LYS A 125 -35.47 23.72 12.96
C LYS A 125 -35.26 25.21 13.26
N ARG A 126 -35.01 25.98 12.19
CA ARG A 126 -34.78 27.42 12.23
C ARG A 126 -35.98 28.16 11.69
N ASN A 127 -36.31 29.30 12.28
CA ASN A 127 -37.23 30.23 11.64
C ASN A 127 -36.54 30.91 10.46
N ILE A 128 -37.18 30.89 9.30
CA ILE A 128 -36.68 31.53 8.07
C ILE A 128 -37.68 32.62 7.69
N ASN A 129 -37.25 33.87 7.82
CA ASN A 129 -38.04 35.05 7.48
C ASN A 129 -37.69 35.50 6.06
N TYR A 130 -38.68 35.52 5.16
CA TYR A 130 -38.52 36.06 3.82
C TYR A 130 -38.67 37.58 3.86
N ILE A 131 -37.56 38.30 3.65
CA ILE A 131 -37.56 39.75 3.53
C ILE A 131 -38.07 40.15 2.14
N SER A 132 -37.67 39.39 1.11
CA SER A 132 -38.18 39.47 -0.27
C SER A 132 -38.02 38.13 -0.98
N GLU A 133 -38.40 38.03 -2.26
CA GLU A 133 -38.17 36.82 -3.06
C GLU A 133 -36.69 36.47 -3.24
N ASN A 134 -35.79 37.45 -3.07
CA ASN A 134 -34.36 37.32 -3.29
C ASN A 134 -33.56 37.52 -2.00
N GLU A 135 -34.22 37.49 -0.84
CA GLU A 135 -33.57 37.76 0.45
C GLU A 135 -34.28 37.07 1.62
N ILE A 136 -33.51 36.31 2.39
CA ILE A 136 -33.98 35.59 3.58
C ILE A 136 -33.10 35.91 4.79
N LEU A 137 -33.70 35.83 5.97
CA LEU A 137 -33.03 35.89 7.27
C LEU A 137 -33.30 34.60 8.02
N ILE A 138 -32.25 33.87 8.37
CA ILE A 138 -32.31 32.59 9.06
C ILE A 138 -31.90 32.80 10.51
N GLU A 139 -32.74 32.36 11.44
CA GLU A 139 -32.45 32.37 12.86
C GLU A 139 -31.13 31.64 13.17
N GLY A 140 -30.17 32.34 13.75
CA GLY A 140 -28.88 31.78 14.13
C GLY A 140 -28.74 31.56 15.64
N ARG A 141 -27.92 30.57 16.00
CA ARG A 141 -27.64 30.22 17.40
C ARG A 141 -26.19 30.53 17.79
N PRO A 142 -25.88 30.67 19.09
CA PRO A 142 -24.50 30.86 19.55
C PRO A 142 -23.54 29.75 19.10
N SER A 143 -24.03 28.51 18.96
CA SER A 143 -23.28 27.37 18.45
C SER A 143 -22.82 27.54 17.00
N ASP A 144 -23.56 28.34 16.23
CA ASP A 144 -23.37 28.51 14.80
C ASP A 144 -22.27 29.55 14.52
N PHE A 145 -21.88 30.33 15.52
CA PHE A 145 -20.97 31.45 15.34
C PHE A 145 -19.52 31.00 15.23
N VAL A 146 -18.86 31.37 14.14
CA VAL A 146 -17.44 31.06 13.88
C VAL A 146 -16.65 32.36 13.82
N GLU A 147 -15.81 32.59 14.82
CA GLU A 147 -14.91 33.74 14.87
C GLU A 147 -13.65 33.52 14.02
N SER A 148 -13.42 34.39 13.05
CA SER A 148 -12.12 34.47 12.37
C SER A 148 -11.16 35.35 13.16
N LYS A 149 -9.94 34.85 13.40
CA LYS A 149 -8.89 35.57 14.17
C LYS A 149 -7.67 35.79 13.30
N GLU A 150 -7.78 36.69 12.33
CA GLU A 150 -6.67 37.13 11.50
C GLU A 150 -5.87 38.22 12.19
N LYS A 151 -4.55 38.22 12.02
CA LYS A 151 -3.69 39.32 12.46
C LYS A 151 -3.66 40.39 11.38
N LEU A 152 -4.03 41.61 11.74
CA LEU A 152 -3.92 42.76 10.85
C LEU A 152 -2.53 43.37 11.00
N TYR A 153 -1.90 43.67 9.87
CA TYR A 153 -0.61 44.32 9.79
C TYR A 153 -0.75 45.68 9.10
N ASP A 154 0.00 46.68 9.55
CA ASP A 154 0.14 47.91 8.78
C ASP A 154 0.99 47.68 7.51
N SER A 155 1.12 48.74 6.70
CA SER A 155 1.95 48.72 5.49
C SER A 155 3.44 48.47 5.75
N PHE A 156 3.91 48.55 7.00
CA PHE A 156 5.28 48.30 7.41
C PHE A 156 5.48 46.90 8.02
N GLY A 157 4.42 46.09 8.09
CA GLY A 157 4.46 44.74 8.65
C GLY A 157 4.40 44.69 10.17
N LEU A 158 4.00 45.77 10.85
CA LEU A 158 3.77 45.78 12.29
C LEU A 158 2.34 45.31 12.60
N PRO A 159 2.14 44.41 13.58
CA PRO A 159 0.81 43.96 13.95
C PRO A 159 0.02 45.10 14.59
N VAL A 160 -1.08 45.50 13.97
CA VAL A 160 -1.93 46.62 14.44
C VAL A 160 -3.23 46.17 15.08
N GLY A 161 -3.61 44.91 14.91
CA GLY A 161 -4.82 44.41 15.52
C GLY A 161 -5.16 42.98 15.14
N LYS A 162 -6.37 42.58 15.51
CA LYS A 162 -7.01 41.38 15.01
C LYS A 162 -8.22 41.79 14.19
N GLY A 163 -8.43 41.10 13.08
CA GLY A 163 -9.56 41.28 12.19
C GLY A 163 -10.02 39.93 11.65
N GLY A 164 -10.92 39.97 10.68
CA GLY A 164 -11.59 38.80 10.13
C GLY A 164 -13.10 39.01 10.18
N ASN A 165 -13.79 38.45 9.20
CA ASN A 165 -15.25 38.41 9.23
C ASN A 165 -15.70 37.20 10.03
N ASP A 166 -16.73 37.38 10.85
CA ASP A 166 -17.41 36.27 11.49
C ASP A 166 -18.30 35.55 10.49
N PHE A 167 -18.42 34.24 10.63
CA PHE A 167 -19.20 33.39 9.73
C PHE A 167 -20.22 32.56 10.51
N SER A 168 -21.25 32.09 9.81
CA SER A 168 -22.11 31.05 10.34
C SER A 168 -21.60 29.68 9.91
N MET A 169 -21.56 28.72 10.83
CA MET A 169 -21.30 27.32 10.53
C MET A 169 -22.32 26.74 9.54
N LEU A 170 -23.54 27.31 9.50
CA LEU A 170 -24.57 26.96 8.52
C LEU A 170 -24.13 27.22 7.07
N GLU A 171 -23.11 28.06 6.84
CA GLU A 171 -22.58 28.30 5.50
C GLU A 171 -21.77 27.10 4.95
N PHE A 172 -21.31 26.22 5.84
CA PHE A 172 -20.39 25.11 5.51
C PHE A 172 -21.03 23.72 5.59
N ILE A 173 -22.34 23.63 5.91
CA ILE A 173 -23.05 22.34 5.94
C ILE A 173 -23.55 21.92 4.56
N GLY A 174 -23.65 20.61 4.32
CA GLY A 174 -24.11 20.06 3.04
C GLY A 174 -25.64 20.15 2.87
N LEU A 175 -26.11 20.94 1.92
CA LEU A 175 -27.54 21.23 1.72
C LEU A 175 -28.22 20.28 0.72
N GLY A 176 -27.49 19.29 0.20
CA GLY A 176 -27.91 18.41 -0.89
C GLY A 176 -27.14 18.73 -2.17
N PHE A 177 -27.58 18.22 -3.31
CA PHE A 177 -26.89 18.44 -4.58
C PHE A 177 -27.63 19.51 -5.38
N TYR A 178 -26.95 20.62 -5.70
CA TYR A 178 -27.56 21.71 -6.44
C TYR A 178 -27.98 21.26 -7.85
N PRO A 179 -29.26 21.40 -8.25
CA PRO A 179 -29.75 20.86 -9.52
C PRO A 179 -28.99 21.34 -10.75
N ASP A 180 -28.54 22.60 -10.78
CA ASP A 180 -27.85 23.13 -11.97
C ASP A 180 -26.47 22.51 -12.15
N TYR A 181 -25.76 22.22 -11.07
CA TYR A 181 -24.50 21.48 -11.14
C TYR A 181 -24.71 20.05 -11.68
N LEU A 182 -25.83 19.40 -11.32
CA LEU A 182 -26.17 18.09 -11.87
C LEU A 182 -26.48 18.19 -13.37
N GLU A 183 -27.28 19.18 -13.78
CA GLU A 183 -27.64 19.41 -15.18
C GLU A 183 -26.40 19.72 -16.04
N GLU A 184 -25.45 20.50 -15.52
CA GLU A 184 -24.15 20.74 -16.17
C GLU A 184 -23.41 19.43 -16.45
N ILE A 185 -23.35 18.52 -15.48
CA ILE A 185 -22.69 17.21 -15.64
C ILE A 185 -23.51 16.30 -16.57
N TYR A 186 -24.85 16.37 -16.54
CA TYR A 186 -25.72 15.57 -17.39
C TYR A 186 -25.57 15.91 -18.87
N LYS A 187 -25.28 17.17 -19.20
CA LYS A 187 -25.00 17.62 -20.57
C LYS A 187 -23.69 17.09 -21.16
N VAL A 188 -22.80 16.50 -20.36
CA VAL A 188 -21.53 15.95 -20.84
C VAL A 188 -21.68 14.48 -21.20
N ASP A 189 -21.51 14.14 -22.48
CA ASP A 189 -21.60 12.76 -22.96
C ASP A 189 -20.48 11.88 -22.39
N GLY A 190 -20.83 10.64 -22.04
CA GLY A 190 -19.86 9.64 -21.57
C GLY A 190 -19.29 9.87 -20.16
N ILE A 191 -19.78 10.89 -19.42
CA ILE A 191 -19.43 11.13 -18.01
C ILE A 191 -20.47 10.53 -17.07
N LYS A 192 -19.96 9.88 -16.02
CA LYS A 192 -20.73 9.45 -14.83
C LYS A 192 -20.66 10.48 -13.71
N VAL A 193 -21.68 10.46 -12.86
CA VAL A 193 -21.78 11.31 -11.68
C VAL A 193 -21.47 10.49 -10.44
N LEU A 194 -20.51 10.94 -9.64
CA LEU A 194 -20.19 10.40 -8.33
C LEU A 194 -20.64 11.39 -7.25
N LEU A 195 -21.83 11.18 -6.72
CA LEU A 195 -22.36 11.92 -5.58
C LEU A 195 -21.62 11.54 -4.31
N ARG A 196 -21.16 12.57 -3.60
CA ARG A 196 -20.42 12.48 -2.34
C ARG A 196 -21.21 13.17 -1.22
N PRO A 197 -21.96 12.41 -0.40
CA PRO A 197 -22.68 12.99 0.72
C PRO A 197 -21.69 13.57 1.72
N SER A 198 -22.09 14.69 2.32
CA SER A 198 -21.43 15.30 3.45
C SER A 198 -22.35 15.16 4.65
N ILE A 199 -21.80 14.73 5.79
CA ILE A 199 -22.56 14.60 7.02
C ILE A 199 -21.90 15.54 8.02
N ASN A 200 -22.74 16.30 8.71
CA ASN A 200 -22.37 17.04 9.88
C ASN A 200 -23.33 16.67 11.00
N GLU A 201 -22.91 15.72 11.84
CA GLU A 201 -23.76 15.16 12.89
C GLU A 201 -24.23 16.20 13.90
N TYR A 202 -23.49 17.31 14.07
CA TYR A 202 -23.84 18.33 15.05
C TYR A 202 -25.06 19.13 14.61
N TYR A 203 -25.23 19.32 13.30
CA TYR A 203 -26.27 20.19 12.74
C TYR A 203 -27.40 19.42 12.05
N GLN A 204 -27.10 18.28 11.42
CA GLN A 204 -28.01 17.61 10.49
C GLN A 204 -28.55 16.29 11.03
N ASP A 205 -29.85 16.05 10.82
CA ASP A 205 -30.48 14.75 10.99
C ASP A 205 -29.93 13.78 9.94
N GLU A 206 -29.11 12.83 10.38
CA GLU A 206 -28.48 11.83 9.52
C GLU A 206 -29.51 11.02 8.73
N ARG A 207 -30.70 10.73 9.29
CA ARG A 207 -31.74 9.97 8.60
C ARG A 207 -32.32 10.77 7.44
N PHE A 208 -32.50 12.07 7.62
CA PHE A 208 -32.91 12.96 6.54
C PHE A 208 -31.85 13.00 5.42
N VAL A 209 -30.58 13.17 5.78
CA VAL A 209 -29.46 13.19 4.81
C VAL A 209 -29.38 11.86 4.04
N LEU A 210 -29.55 10.72 4.72
CA LEU A 210 -29.57 9.39 4.10
C LEU A 210 -30.69 9.25 3.05
N ASN A 211 -31.92 9.63 3.42
CA ASN A 211 -33.07 9.54 2.53
C ASN A 211 -32.90 10.45 1.31
N ARG A 212 -32.52 11.72 1.54
CA ARG A 212 -32.21 12.69 0.47
C ARG A 212 -31.15 12.17 -0.49
N PHE A 213 -30.09 11.56 0.04
CA PHE A 213 -29.02 10.99 -0.78
C PHE A 213 -29.53 9.86 -1.69
N PHE A 214 -30.29 8.90 -1.15
CA PHE A 214 -30.82 7.79 -1.96
C PHE A 214 -31.89 8.24 -2.96
N GLU A 215 -32.74 9.20 -2.60
CA GLU A 215 -33.70 9.81 -3.52
C GLU A 215 -32.98 10.47 -4.70
N THR A 216 -31.92 11.23 -4.44
CA THR A 216 -31.11 11.86 -5.48
C THR A 216 -30.44 10.81 -6.37
N LEU A 217 -29.85 9.76 -5.79
CA LEU A 217 -29.25 8.65 -6.56
C LEU A 217 -30.25 7.94 -7.48
N ASP A 218 -31.52 7.84 -7.06
CA ASP A 218 -32.54 7.18 -7.85
C ASP A 218 -32.93 8.00 -9.08
N GLN A 219 -32.85 9.33 -9.00
CA GLN A 219 -33.15 10.28 -10.08
C GLN A 219 -32.04 10.40 -11.14
N ILE A 220 -30.80 9.99 -10.84
CA ILE A 220 -29.68 10.04 -11.81
C ILE A 220 -30.00 9.17 -13.04
N PRO A 221 -29.72 9.65 -14.28
CA PRO A 221 -29.83 8.85 -15.50
C PRO A 221 -29.06 7.52 -15.40
N LYS A 222 -29.66 6.42 -15.90
CA LYS A 222 -29.14 5.05 -15.69
C LYS A 222 -27.68 4.87 -16.15
N ASP A 223 -27.33 5.46 -17.29
CA ASP A 223 -25.99 5.43 -17.89
C ASP A 223 -24.95 6.27 -17.12
N LYS A 224 -25.41 7.21 -16.29
CA LYS A 224 -24.57 8.13 -15.50
C LYS A 224 -24.42 7.71 -14.03
N LYS A 225 -25.11 6.66 -13.58
CA LYS A 225 -25.09 6.22 -12.17
C LYS A 225 -23.70 5.76 -11.71
N GLN A 226 -23.34 6.16 -10.50
CA GLN A 226 -22.15 5.66 -9.80
C GLN A 226 -22.28 4.19 -9.41
N THR A 227 -21.13 3.52 -9.32
CA THR A 227 -20.96 2.15 -8.85
C THR A 227 -20.31 2.07 -7.47
N TYR A 228 -19.86 3.20 -6.94
CA TYR A 228 -19.30 3.31 -5.61
C TYR A 228 -19.64 4.66 -4.97
N LEU A 229 -19.35 4.78 -3.68
CA LEU A 229 -19.56 5.94 -2.85
C LEU A 229 -18.26 6.31 -2.14
N VAL A 230 -17.96 7.60 -2.08
CA VAL A 230 -16.91 8.15 -1.22
C VAL A 230 -17.49 9.38 -0.51
N PHE A 231 -17.26 9.50 0.80
CA PHE A 231 -17.73 10.65 1.56
C PHE A 231 -16.95 11.92 1.20
N ALA A 232 -17.61 13.08 1.26
CA ALA A 232 -16.96 14.37 1.05
C ALA A 232 -16.10 14.78 2.25
N GLY A 233 -16.63 14.53 3.46
CA GLY A 233 -16.04 14.93 4.74
C GLY A 233 -15.35 13.79 5.51
N ARG A 234 -15.10 14.06 6.80
CA ARG A 234 -14.49 13.09 7.73
C ARG A 234 -15.52 12.23 8.46
N GLU A 235 -16.80 12.49 8.28
CA GLU A 235 -17.90 11.78 8.94
C GLU A 235 -18.62 10.86 7.95
N SER A 236 -19.21 9.80 8.48
CA SER A 236 -20.08 8.87 7.78
C SER A 236 -21.24 8.47 8.70
N PHE A 237 -22.29 7.85 8.15
CA PHE A 237 -23.46 7.44 8.94
C PHE A 237 -23.07 6.54 10.11
N LYS A 238 -23.64 6.78 11.29
CA LYS A 238 -23.37 5.99 12.49
C LYS A 238 -24.63 5.72 13.30
N ASP A 239 -24.69 4.53 13.88
CA ASP A 239 -25.77 4.19 14.79
C ASP A 239 -25.69 5.08 16.04
N THR A 240 -26.83 5.62 16.44
CA THR A 240 -26.97 6.44 17.64
C THR A 240 -27.97 5.80 18.59
N GLU A 241 -28.04 6.26 19.84
CA GLU A 241 -29.08 5.82 20.77
C GLU A 241 -30.50 6.09 20.26
N LYS A 242 -30.67 7.13 19.42
CA LYS A 242 -31.96 7.51 18.83
C LYS A 242 -32.28 6.73 17.56
N ASP A 243 -31.26 6.27 16.84
CA ASP A 243 -31.41 5.53 15.58
C ASP A 243 -30.31 4.48 15.44
N SER A 244 -30.61 3.26 15.86
CA SER A 244 -29.70 2.12 15.82
C SER A 244 -29.77 1.30 14.53
N GLU A 245 -30.58 1.73 13.56
CA GLU A 245 -30.80 1.00 12.29
C GLU A 245 -30.26 1.76 11.07
N ILE A 246 -29.83 3.02 11.25
CA ILE A 246 -29.37 3.87 10.15
C ILE A 246 -28.23 3.23 9.35
N VAL A 247 -27.27 2.58 10.01
CA VAL A 247 -26.18 1.89 9.32
C VAL A 247 -26.71 0.70 8.52
N ASN A 248 -27.63 -0.09 9.10
CA ASN A 248 -28.22 -1.23 8.39
C ASN A 248 -29.01 -0.80 7.16
N ASP A 249 -29.78 0.27 7.26
CA ASP A 249 -30.57 0.80 6.15
C ASP A 249 -29.69 1.44 5.08
N PHE A 250 -28.61 2.12 5.48
CA PHE A 250 -27.59 2.60 4.56
C PHE A 250 -26.94 1.44 3.79
N ILE A 251 -26.49 0.38 4.47
CA ILE A 251 -25.89 -0.80 3.80
C ILE A 251 -26.90 -1.49 2.89
N LYS A 252 -28.15 -1.69 3.33
CA LYS A 252 -29.22 -2.25 2.47
C LYS A 252 -29.46 -1.38 1.23
N GLY A 253 -29.49 -0.06 1.40
CA GLY A 253 -29.68 0.90 0.32
C GLY A 253 -28.55 0.90 -0.71
N LEU A 254 -27.30 0.75 -0.27
CA LEU A 254 -26.14 0.55 -1.14
C LEU A 254 -26.21 -0.79 -1.88
N ASN A 255 -26.49 -1.89 -1.17
CA ASN A 255 -26.57 -3.23 -1.74
C ASN A 255 -27.67 -3.36 -2.79
N LYS A 256 -28.86 -2.78 -2.54
CA LYS A 256 -29.96 -2.70 -3.52
C LYS A 256 -29.52 -2.06 -4.84
N ARG A 257 -28.59 -1.11 -4.78
CA ARG A 257 -28.08 -0.35 -5.92
C ARG A 257 -26.72 -0.88 -6.43
N ASN A 258 -26.19 -1.95 -5.83
CA ASN A 258 -24.88 -2.51 -6.11
C ASN A 258 -23.73 -1.46 -6.02
N ILE A 259 -23.83 -0.55 -5.03
CA ILE A 259 -22.85 0.50 -4.79
C ILE A 259 -21.83 0.03 -3.74
N ALA A 260 -20.54 0.10 -4.07
CA ALA A 260 -19.45 -0.18 -3.14
C ALA A 260 -19.04 1.07 -2.33
N ILE A 261 -18.33 0.89 -1.22
CA ILE A 261 -17.73 2.00 -0.45
C ILE A 261 -16.25 2.12 -0.83
N ALA A 262 -15.86 3.30 -1.28
CA ALA A 262 -14.49 3.63 -1.65
C ALA A 262 -13.74 4.25 -0.47
N LEU A 263 -12.53 3.76 -0.24
CA LEU A 263 -11.64 4.21 0.84
C LEU A 263 -10.44 4.93 0.25
N ILE A 264 -10.26 6.20 0.61
CA ILE A 264 -9.15 7.02 0.12
C ILE A 264 -7.85 6.56 0.81
N GLU A 265 -6.88 6.06 0.05
CA GLU A 265 -5.53 5.69 0.51
C GLU A 265 -4.86 6.90 1.14
N ALA A 266 -4.38 6.81 2.39
CA ALA A 266 -3.73 7.91 3.09
C ALA A 266 -2.47 8.43 2.38
N SER A 267 -2.05 9.67 2.68
CA SER A 267 -0.90 10.33 2.02
C SER A 267 0.44 9.61 2.19
N ASN A 268 0.60 8.85 3.27
CA ASN A 268 1.71 7.94 3.53
C ASN A 268 1.65 6.63 2.74
N GLN A 269 0.63 6.47 1.89
CA GLN A 269 0.36 5.27 1.10
C GLN A 269 0.24 4.01 1.96
N ARG A 270 -0.38 4.10 3.13
CA ARG A 270 -0.68 2.96 4.02
C ARG A 270 -2.09 3.08 4.58
N GLY A 271 -2.88 2.02 4.42
CA GLY A 271 -4.27 2.02 4.90
C GLY A 271 -5.11 3.02 4.12
N HIS A 272 -5.99 3.71 4.84
CA HIS A 272 -6.90 4.72 4.31
C HIS A 272 -7.02 5.90 5.28
N LEU A 273 -7.54 7.03 4.81
CA LEU A 273 -7.96 8.11 5.68
C LEU A 273 -8.97 7.58 6.70
N GLU A 274 -8.77 7.95 7.96
CA GLU A 274 -9.75 7.66 9.01
C GLU A 274 -10.94 8.60 8.84
N SER A 275 -12.13 8.02 8.94
CA SER A 275 -13.39 8.75 8.94
C SER A 275 -14.20 8.24 10.13
N ASP A 276 -14.86 9.14 10.84
CA ASP A 276 -15.74 8.77 11.94
C ASP A 276 -16.94 7.96 11.39
N GLY A 277 -17.38 6.97 12.16
CA GLY A 277 -18.44 6.03 11.77
C GLY A 277 -18.01 4.89 10.83
N ILE A 278 -17.14 5.12 9.83
CA ILE A 278 -16.94 4.15 8.72
C ILE A 278 -16.40 2.79 9.22
N SER A 279 -15.58 2.84 10.26
CA SER A 279 -14.93 1.66 10.85
C SER A 279 -15.91 0.67 11.49
N SER A 280 -17.13 1.12 11.82
CA SER A 280 -18.18 0.31 12.45
C SER A 280 -18.78 -0.73 11.49
N TYR A 281 -18.87 -0.41 10.19
CA TYR A 281 -19.51 -1.29 9.20
C TYR A 281 -18.61 -1.70 8.03
N ILE A 282 -17.52 -0.98 7.72
CA ILE A 282 -16.70 -1.27 6.53
C ILE A 282 -16.10 -2.67 6.51
N ARG A 283 -15.90 -3.30 7.67
CA ARG A 283 -15.37 -4.67 7.80
C ARG A 283 -16.42 -5.78 7.67
N ARG A 284 -17.72 -5.44 7.60
CA ARG A 284 -18.78 -6.43 7.37
C ARG A 284 -18.62 -7.08 6.00
N SER A 285 -19.11 -8.31 5.87
CA SER A 285 -19.02 -9.10 4.63
C SER A 285 -20.10 -8.76 3.61
N ASP A 286 -21.19 -8.12 4.03
CA ASP A 286 -22.27 -7.64 3.17
C ASP A 286 -22.00 -6.24 2.60
N VAL A 287 -20.80 -5.69 2.81
CA VAL A 287 -20.39 -4.38 2.29
C VAL A 287 -19.37 -4.59 1.19
N LYS A 288 -19.70 -4.19 -0.04
CA LYS A 288 -18.72 -4.12 -1.14
C LYS A 288 -17.82 -2.91 -0.95
N LYS A 289 -16.53 -3.07 -1.26
CA LYS A 289 -15.51 -2.07 -0.92
C LYS A 289 -14.44 -2.02 -1.99
N LEU A 290 -13.90 -0.84 -2.21
CA LEU A 290 -12.80 -0.60 -3.13
C LEU A 290 -11.83 0.41 -2.56
N ARG A 291 -10.63 0.48 -3.12
CA ARG A 291 -9.66 1.52 -2.76
C ARG A 291 -9.63 2.61 -3.80
N MET A 292 -9.52 3.83 -3.31
CA MET A 292 -9.40 5.05 -4.10
C MET A 292 -8.09 5.74 -3.75
N PHE A 293 -7.46 6.38 -4.72
CA PHE A 293 -6.28 7.20 -4.51
C PHE A 293 -6.61 8.66 -4.78
N SER A 294 -6.10 9.58 -3.99
CA SER A 294 -6.22 11.02 -4.26
C SER A 294 -4.87 11.59 -4.69
N THR A 295 -4.89 12.51 -5.65
CA THR A 295 -3.69 13.24 -6.07
C THR A 295 -3.32 14.26 -5.01
N TRP A 296 -2.49 13.83 -4.06
CA TRP A 296 -2.00 14.65 -2.95
C TRP A 296 -1.24 15.90 -3.42
N ASP A 297 -1.20 16.94 -2.60
CA ASP A 297 -0.61 18.25 -2.94
C ASP A 297 0.88 18.15 -3.35
N TYR A 298 1.63 17.28 -2.67
CA TYR A 298 3.03 17.01 -3.02
C TYR A 298 3.20 16.28 -4.36
N ILE A 299 2.12 15.79 -4.97
CA ILE A 299 2.11 15.12 -6.29
C ILE A 299 1.60 16.10 -7.35
N GLN A 300 0.61 16.94 -7.00
CA GLN A 300 0.11 18.00 -7.90
C GLN A 300 1.26 18.89 -8.38
N SER A 301 2.21 19.20 -7.51
CA SER A 301 3.40 20.03 -7.79
C SER A 301 4.52 19.31 -8.55
N GLU A 302 4.42 18.01 -8.78
CA GLU A 302 5.46 17.19 -9.44
C GLU A 302 5.16 16.95 -10.93
N TYR A 303 4.41 17.86 -11.56
CA TYR A 303 4.11 17.77 -13.00
C TYR A 303 5.40 17.83 -13.84
N ASP A 304 6.33 18.71 -13.48
CA ASP A 304 7.67 18.75 -14.08
C ASP A 304 8.72 18.68 -12.97
N TYR A 305 9.41 17.54 -12.87
CA TYR A 305 10.60 17.46 -12.03
C TYR A 305 11.69 18.41 -12.56
N LYS A 306 12.50 18.97 -11.66
CA LYS A 306 13.77 19.63 -12.02
C LYS A 306 14.86 18.65 -12.50
N VAL A 307 14.48 17.48 -13.01
CA VAL A 307 15.37 16.40 -13.47
C VAL A 307 15.39 16.39 -14.99
N ARG A 308 16.59 16.43 -15.58
CA ARG A 308 16.78 16.48 -17.03
C ARG A 308 16.16 15.25 -17.72
N GLY A 309 15.26 15.48 -18.67
CA GLY A 309 14.60 14.42 -19.46
C GLY A 309 13.32 13.84 -18.84
N HIS A 310 12.90 14.33 -17.68
CA HIS A 310 11.59 14.03 -17.07
C HIS A 310 10.69 15.27 -17.19
N HIS A 311 9.76 15.24 -18.14
CA HIS A 311 8.84 16.35 -18.44
C HIS A 311 7.42 15.80 -18.69
N ASN A 312 6.44 16.70 -18.71
CA ASN A 312 5.07 16.43 -19.13
C ASN A 312 4.32 15.42 -18.23
N GLY A 313 4.53 15.49 -16.91
CA GLY A 313 3.77 14.72 -15.93
C GLY A 313 4.11 13.22 -15.85
N GLU A 314 5.26 12.79 -16.37
CA GLU A 314 5.65 11.37 -16.39
C GLU A 314 5.66 10.72 -14.99
N GLU A 315 6.03 11.45 -13.94
CA GLU A 315 5.96 10.89 -12.59
C GLU A 315 4.54 10.72 -12.10
N ILE A 316 3.65 11.67 -12.40
CA ILE A 316 2.22 11.54 -12.06
C ILE A 316 1.65 10.30 -12.76
N THR A 317 2.02 10.07 -14.03
CA THR A 317 1.71 8.83 -14.74
C THR A 317 2.24 7.59 -14.00
N ASN A 318 3.50 7.59 -13.55
CA ASN A 318 4.08 6.49 -12.77
C ASN A 318 3.35 6.27 -11.44
N VAL A 319 2.96 7.33 -10.75
CA VAL A 319 2.20 7.29 -9.50
C VAL A 319 0.85 6.62 -9.72
N TYR A 320 0.07 7.05 -10.72
CA TYR A 320 -1.24 6.48 -11.05
C TYR A 320 -1.12 5.02 -11.49
N TYR A 321 -0.16 4.75 -12.36
CA TYR A 321 0.14 3.38 -12.79
C TYR A 321 0.43 2.45 -11.60
N ARG A 322 1.29 2.87 -10.66
CA ARG A 322 1.61 2.07 -9.46
C ARG A 322 0.43 1.96 -8.49
N ALA A 323 -0.38 3.01 -8.37
CA ALA A 323 -1.58 2.99 -7.55
C ALA A 323 -2.51 1.86 -8.02
N ILE A 324 -2.80 1.82 -9.31
CA ILE A 324 -3.72 0.84 -9.89
C ILE A 324 -3.08 -0.55 -9.96
N SER A 325 -1.88 -0.66 -10.54
CA SER A 325 -1.27 -1.97 -10.83
C SER A 325 -0.57 -2.65 -9.64
N GLU A 326 -0.16 -1.91 -8.61
CA GLU A 326 0.59 -2.47 -7.47
C GLU A 326 -0.09 -2.29 -6.11
N ARG A 327 -1.21 -1.56 -6.01
CA ARG A 327 -1.86 -1.25 -4.72
C ARG A 327 -3.37 -1.53 -4.67
N ASN A 328 -3.93 -2.20 -5.67
CA ASN A 328 -5.37 -2.50 -5.78
C ASN A 328 -6.25 -1.24 -5.71
N ILE A 329 -5.79 -0.12 -6.27
CA ILE A 329 -6.60 1.09 -6.44
C ILE A 329 -7.48 0.92 -7.68
N ALA A 330 -8.80 1.07 -7.52
CA ALA A 330 -9.76 1.00 -8.62
C ALA A 330 -10.21 2.39 -9.09
N SER A 331 -10.09 3.43 -8.25
CA SER A 331 -10.44 4.79 -8.66
C SER A 331 -9.36 5.78 -8.24
N VAL A 332 -9.06 6.75 -9.11
CA VAL A 332 -8.13 7.84 -8.81
C VAL A 332 -8.88 9.17 -8.86
N MET A 333 -8.95 9.87 -7.73
CA MET A 333 -9.33 11.29 -7.68
C MET A 333 -8.16 12.13 -8.18
N VAL A 334 -8.28 12.56 -9.42
CA VAL A 334 -7.37 13.52 -10.03
C VAL A 334 -7.67 14.89 -9.44
N LYS A 335 -6.61 15.61 -9.06
CA LYS A 335 -6.67 17.00 -8.61
C LYS A 335 -5.96 17.88 -9.64
N PRO A 336 -6.22 19.20 -9.66
CA PRO A 336 -5.54 20.10 -10.57
C PRO A 336 -4.02 19.95 -10.50
N PHE A 337 -3.36 19.77 -11.65
CA PHE A 337 -1.90 19.75 -11.67
C PHE A 337 -1.37 21.16 -11.49
N VAL A 338 -0.20 21.29 -10.86
CA VAL A 338 0.40 22.57 -10.53
C VAL A 338 1.80 22.64 -11.14
N LYS A 339 2.06 23.71 -11.88
CA LYS A 339 3.37 24.03 -12.45
C LYS A 339 3.69 25.49 -12.16
N ASN A 340 4.85 25.73 -11.52
CA ASN A 340 5.27 27.07 -11.10
C ASN A 340 4.19 27.80 -10.26
N ASP A 341 3.62 27.11 -9.27
CA ASP A 341 2.57 27.60 -8.38
C ASP A 341 1.26 28.02 -9.10
N LYS A 342 1.09 27.64 -10.37
CA LYS A 342 -0.14 27.86 -11.14
C LYS A 342 -0.81 26.54 -11.49
N LYS A 343 -2.15 26.50 -11.40
CA LYS A 343 -2.96 25.39 -11.89
C LYS A 343 -2.80 25.27 -13.40
N ILE A 344 -2.60 24.04 -13.88
CA ILE A 344 -2.61 23.73 -15.32
C ILE A 344 -4.07 23.64 -15.77
N VAL A 345 -4.41 24.39 -16.80
CA VAL A 345 -5.76 24.42 -17.41
C VAL A 345 -5.80 23.70 -18.77
N ASP A 346 -4.65 23.31 -19.30
CA ASP A 346 -4.56 22.68 -20.61
C ASP A 346 -5.02 21.22 -20.58
N LEU A 347 -6.07 20.89 -21.34
CA LEU A 347 -6.61 19.54 -21.47
C LEU A 347 -5.58 18.55 -22.05
N GLU A 348 -4.67 19.01 -22.91
CA GLU A 348 -3.63 18.14 -23.51
C GLU A 348 -2.63 17.67 -22.44
N ALA A 349 -2.29 18.53 -21.49
CA ALA A 349 -1.47 18.18 -20.34
C ALA A 349 -2.09 17.05 -19.49
N TYR A 350 -3.41 17.08 -19.26
CA TYR A 350 -4.13 15.99 -18.59
C TYR A 350 -4.18 14.72 -19.46
N SER A 351 -4.55 14.87 -20.73
CA SER A 351 -4.63 13.77 -21.69
C SER A 351 -3.31 13.00 -21.76
N ASN A 352 -2.18 13.70 -21.81
CA ASN A 352 -0.84 13.11 -21.80
C ASN A 352 -0.59 12.24 -20.56
N VAL A 353 -0.90 12.74 -19.36
CA VAL A 353 -0.67 11.99 -18.12
C VAL A 353 -1.56 10.75 -18.04
N ILE A 354 -2.85 10.94 -18.31
CA ILE A 354 -3.90 9.93 -18.12
C ILE A 354 -3.82 8.85 -19.20
N ASN A 355 -3.72 9.21 -20.48
CA ASN A 355 -3.64 8.23 -21.57
C ASN A 355 -2.34 7.41 -21.52
N ASN A 356 -1.22 8.00 -21.09
CA ASN A 356 -0.01 7.22 -20.86
C ASN A 356 -0.18 6.19 -19.73
N ALA A 357 -0.95 6.50 -18.68
CA ALA A 357 -1.27 5.55 -17.63
C ALA A 357 -2.21 4.45 -18.16
N ILE A 358 -3.29 4.82 -18.86
CA ILE A 358 -4.25 3.89 -19.47
C ILE A 358 -3.54 2.91 -20.41
N ASN A 359 -2.75 3.41 -21.36
CA ASN A 359 -2.01 2.59 -22.34
C ASN A 359 -1.07 1.57 -21.68
N ARG A 360 -0.51 1.88 -20.51
CA ARG A 360 0.34 0.96 -19.74
C ARG A 360 -0.48 -0.07 -18.97
N LEU A 361 -1.62 0.34 -18.44
CA LEU A 361 -2.53 -0.51 -17.66
C LEU A 361 -3.27 -1.52 -18.54
N GLU A 362 -3.74 -1.10 -19.72
CA GLU A 362 -4.42 -1.98 -20.69
C GLU A 362 -3.53 -3.11 -21.19
N LYS A 363 -2.22 -2.84 -21.39
CA LYS A 363 -1.22 -3.88 -21.71
C LYS A 363 -1.08 -4.94 -20.61
N ARG A 364 -1.58 -4.69 -19.39
CA ARG A 364 -1.62 -5.64 -18.26
C ARG A 364 -3.02 -6.21 -18.02
N GLY A 365 -3.95 -5.95 -18.92
CA GLY A 365 -5.33 -6.42 -18.86
C GLY A 365 -6.22 -5.65 -17.90
N PHE A 366 -5.82 -4.46 -17.44
CA PHE A 366 -6.73 -3.54 -16.78
C PHE A 366 -7.67 -2.90 -17.80
N VAL A 367 -8.88 -2.57 -17.39
CA VAL A 367 -9.92 -2.03 -18.28
C VAL A 367 -10.40 -0.69 -17.75
N LEU A 368 -10.35 0.35 -18.58
CA LEU A 368 -10.93 1.65 -18.27
C LEU A 368 -12.46 1.57 -18.35
N ASP A 369 -13.10 1.32 -17.21
CA ASP A 369 -14.54 1.24 -17.02
C ASP A 369 -14.83 1.54 -15.55
N SER A 370 -16.11 1.66 -15.18
CA SER A 370 -16.45 2.04 -13.83
C SER A 370 -15.85 1.14 -12.76
N ALA A 371 -15.26 1.77 -11.76
CA ALA A 371 -14.68 1.06 -10.63
C ALA A 371 -15.76 0.27 -9.89
N ARG A 372 -15.48 -1.00 -9.62
CA ARG A 372 -16.42 -1.90 -8.91
C ARG A 372 -15.82 -2.28 -7.56
N GLY A 373 -16.67 -2.60 -6.60
CA GLY A 373 -16.23 -3.19 -5.34
C GLY A 373 -15.53 -4.53 -5.59
N MET A 374 -14.46 -4.80 -4.83
CA MET A 374 -13.83 -6.12 -4.81
C MET A 374 -14.81 -7.13 -4.26
N ASP A 375 -14.86 -8.32 -4.86
CA ASP A 375 -15.67 -9.41 -4.33
C ASP A 375 -15.22 -9.79 -2.92
N GLU A 376 -16.20 -10.00 -2.04
CA GLU A 376 -15.91 -10.33 -0.66
C GLU A 376 -15.46 -11.79 -0.55
N TRP A 377 -14.28 -11.98 0.01
CA TRP A 377 -13.74 -13.28 0.35
C TRP A 377 -13.31 -13.30 1.82
N ALA A 378 -14.05 -14.06 2.62
CA ALA A 378 -13.75 -14.34 4.01
C ALA A 378 -13.54 -15.86 4.17
N PRO A 379 -12.31 -16.37 4.02
CA PRO A 379 -12.05 -17.80 4.15
C PRO A 379 -12.33 -18.28 5.58
N ARG A 380 -12.94 -19.47 5.72
CA ARG A 380 -13.20 -20.08 7.03
C ARG A 380 -11.87 -20.30 7.75
N ASN A 381 -11.80 -19.93 9.03
CA ASN A 381 -10.53 -19.91 9.76
C ASN A 381 -9.82 -21.26 9.84
N PHE A 382 -10.56 -22.38 9.95
CA PHE A 382 -9.94 -23.72 10.01
C PHE A 382 -9.10 -24.06 8.77
N MET A 383 -9.37 -23.41 7.63
CA MET A 383 -8.59 -23.60 6.40
C MET A 383 -7.15 -23.08 6.53
N LYS A 384 -6.85 -22.27 7.55
CA LYS A 384 -5.51 -21.75 7.88
C LYS A 384 -4.67 -22.74 8.69
N THR A 385 -5.30 -23.74 9.32
CA THR A 385 -4.63 -24.72 10.20
C THR A 385 -3.53 -25.53 9.48
N PRO A 386 -3.69 -26.02 8.24
CA PRO A 386 -2.62 -26.73 7.54
C PRO A 386 -1.34 -25.90 7.37
N ALA A 387 -1.47 -24.61 7.01
CA ALA A 387 -0.34 -23.69 6.93
C ALA A 387 0.32 -23.48 8.31
N ALA A 388 -0.49 -23.35 9.38
CA ALA A 388 0.00 -23.23 10.74
C ALA A 388 0.84 -24.45 11.17
N LEU A 389 0.37 -25.67 10.90
CA LEU A 389 1.13 -26.90 11.15
C LEU A 389 2.42 -26.96 10.31
N GLY A 390 2.37 -26.47 9.08
CA GLY A 390 3.55 -26.29 8.24
C GLY A 390 4.59 -25.35 8.86
N VAL A 391 4.16 -24.23 9.46
CA VAL A 391 5.06 -23.32 10.21
C VAL A 391 5.67 -24.02 11.42
N VAL A 392 4.88 -24.77 12.19
CA VAL A 392 5.38 -25.56 13.34
C VAL A 392 6.43 -26.58 12.88
N GLY A 393 6.15 -27.32 11.79
CA GLY A 393 7.08 -28.27 11.22
C GLY A 393 8.39 -27.61 10.74
N GLY A 394 8.31 -26.46 10.09
CA GLY A 394 9.48 -25.66 9.70
C GLY A 394 10.29 -25.20 10.92
N GLY A 395 9.61 -24.72 11.95
CA GLY A 395 10.23 -24.29 13.21
C GLY A 395 10.97 -25.44 13.90
N LEU A 396 10.38 -26.64 13.93
CA LEU A 396 11.03 -27.83 14.49
C LEU A 396 12.26 -28.25 13.69
N ILE A 397 12.21 -28.19 12.36
CA ILE A 397 13.40 -28.46 11.54
C ILE A 397 14.51 -27.45 11.88
N LEU A 398 14.17 -26.16 12.03
CA LEU A 398 15.12 -25.10 12.38
C LEU A 398 15.72 -25.32 13.77
N LEU A 399 14.90 -25.59 14.78
CA LEU A 399 15.33 -25.85 16.15
C LEU A 399 16.16 -27.13 16.26
N ASN A 400 15.77 -28.19 15.56
CA ASN A 400 16.53 -29.44 15.51
C ASN A 400 17.90 -29.24 14.83
N PHE A 401 18.02 -28.32 13.86
CA PHE A 401 19.33 -27.93 13.34
C PHE A 401 20.19 -27.26 14.40
N LEU A 402 19.66 -26.31 15.17
CA LEU A 402 20.46 -25.52 16.12
C LEU A 402 20.80 -26.29 17.41
N PHE A 403 19.84 -27.07 17.93
CA PHE A 403 19.93 -27.65 19.28
C PHE A 403 19.94 -29.18 19.31
N ASN A 404 19.77 -29.86 18.16
CA ASN A 404 19.70 -31.33 18.07
C ASN A 404 18.74 -31.95 19.11
N LEU A 405 17.50 -31.47 19.13
CA LEU A 405 16.47 -31.85 20.09
C LEU A 405 16.22 -33.37 20.13
N ASN A 406 15.95 -33.91 21.33
CA ASN A 406 15.48 -35.28 21.50
C ASN A 406 14.02 -35.42 21.02
N ILE A 407 13.54 -36.66 20.90
CA ILE A 407 12.19 -36.93 20.36
C ILE A 407 11.08 -36.38 21.26
N PHE A 408 11.27 -36.38 22.59
CA PHE A 408 10.30 -35.85 23.55
C PHE A 408 10.13 -34.33 23.42
N ALA A 409 11.23 -33.58 23.33
CA ALA A 409 11.20 -32.14 23.12
C ALA A 409 10.56 -31.80 21.76
N GLN A 410 10.90 -32.55 20.70
CA GLN A 410 10.27 -32.38 19.39
C GLN A 410 8.75 -32.61 19.44
N ALA A 411 8.31 -33.68 20.12
CA ALA A 411 6.89 -33.97 20.30
C ALA A 411 6.17 -32.89 21.15
N ALA A 412 6.80 -32.42 22.22
CA ALA A 412 6.25 -31.37 23.08
C ALA A 412 6.05 -30.05 22.33
N PHE A 413 7.07 -29.58 21.60
CA PHE A 413 6.96 -28.36 20.79
C PHE A 413 5.95 -28.51 19.65
N PHE A 414 5.89 -29.68 18.99
CA PHE A 414 4.89 -29.96 17.96
C PHE A 414 3.47 -29.94 18.55
N GLY A 415 3.26 -30.61 19.67
CA GLY A 415 1.98 -30.66 20.38
C GLY A 415 1.52 -29.28 20.82
N PHE A 416 2.42 -28.48 21.40
CA PHE A 416 2.12 -27.09 21.79
C PHE A 416 1.75 -26.22 20.59
N GLY A 417 2.53 -26.26 19.50
CA GLY A 417 2.22 -25.51 18.29
C GLY A 417 0.89 -25.94 17.65
N THR A 418 0.59 -27.23 17.67
CA THR A 418 -0.69 -27.78 17.19
C THR A 418 -1.86 -27.31 18.05
N LEU A 419 -1.71 -27.33 19.38
CA LEU A 419 -2.73 -26.85 20.32
C LEU A 419 -3.05 -25.37 20.09
N LEU A 420 -2.02 -24.53 19.88
CA LEU A 420 -2.22 -23.12 19.52
C LEU A 420 -2.94 -22.96 18.17
N ALA A 421 -2.58 -23.76 17.16
CA ALA A 421 -3.24 -23.73 15.86
C ALA A 421 -4.72 -24.12 15.96
N ILE A 422 -5.06 -25.13 16.77
CA ILE A 422 -6.45 -25.54 17.05
C ILE A 422 -7.20 -24.43 17.77
N LEU A 423 -6.62 -23.87 18.85
CA LEU A 423 -7.20 -22.78 19.62
C LEU A 423 -7.56 -21.58 18.74
N PHE A 424 -6.63 -21.17 17.88
CA PHE A 424 -6.82 -19.97 17.07
C PHE A 424 -7.73 -20.19 15.87
N PHE A 425 -7.57 -21.28 15.12
CA PHE A 425 -8.20 -21.43 13.81
C PHE A 425 -9.40 -22.39 13.79
N ILE A 426 -9.45 -23.37 14.68
CA ILE A 426 -10.58 -24.32 14.76
C ILE A 426 -11.60 -23.82 15.79
N LEU A 427 -11.14 -23.46 17.00
CA LEU A 427 -12.00 -22.93 18.06
C LEU A 427 -12.33 -21.44 17.89
N ASN A 428 -11.75 -20.79 16.86
CA ASN A 428 -11.95 -19.37 16.53
C ASN A 428 -11.66 -18.40 17.69
N LYS A 429 -10.77 -18.75 18.62
CA LYS A 429 -10.39 -17.87 19.73
C LYS A 429 -9.20 -17.00 19.30
N MET A 430 -9.31 -15.67 19.42
CA MET A 430 -8.20 -14.75 19.12
C MET A 430 -7.57 -14.95 17.73
N THR A 431 -8.39 -15.19 16.70
CA THR A 431 -7.95 -15.51 15.32
C THR A 431 -6.95 -14.50 14.77
N SER A 432 -7.17 -13.20 14.97
CA SER A 432 -6.27 -12.13 14.52
C SER A 432 -4.87 -12.22 15.14
N LEU A 433 -4.78 -12.63 16.42
CA LEU A 433 -3.50 -12.89 17.07
C LEU A 433 -2.84 -14.14 16.49
N GLY A 434 -3.62 -15.19 16.23
CA GLY A 434 -3.13 -16.41 15.58
C GLY A 434 -2.58 -16.18 14.17
N GLU A 435 -3.29 -15.41 13.34
CA GLU A 435 -2.83 -14.96 12.03
C GLU A 435 -1.50 -14.23 12.15
N SER A 436 -1.41 -13.28 13.08
CA SER A 436 -0.19 -12.48 13.29
C SER A 436 1.00 -13.34 13.74
N LEU A 437 0.81 -14.24 14.71
CA LEU A 437 1.88 -15.09 15.25
C LEU A 437 2.36 -16.15 14.25
N PHE A 438 1.45 -16.90 13.64
CA PHE A 438 1.82 -17.94 12.69
C PHE A 438 2.36 -17.35 11.38
N ASN A 439 1.82 -16.21 10.92
CA ASN A 439 2.41 -15.49 9.80
C ASN A 439 3.83 -15.04 10.12
N LEU A 440 4.03 -14.34 11.23
CA LEU A 440 5.34 -13.87 11.68
C LEU A 440 6.34 -15.04 11.79
N GLY A 441 5.90 -16.17 12.36
CA GLY A 441 6.68 -17.40 12.41
C GLY A 441 7.10 -17.89 11.02
N GLY A 442 6.16 -18.02 10.09
CA GLY A 442 6.43 -18.46 8.71
C GLY A 442 7.44 -17.56 8.00
N ILE A 443 7.22 -16.25 8.01
CA ILE A 443 8.08 -15.28 7.31
C ILE A 443 9.46 -15.09 7.97
N ILE A 444 9.70 -15.63 9.17
CA ILE A 444 11.04 -15.66 9.79
C ILE A 444 11.72 -17.02 9.61
N ILE A 445 10.99 -18.10 9.88
CA ILE A 445 11.52 -19.47 9.88
C ILE A 445 12.02 -19.86 8.49
N PHE A 446 11.26 -19.59 7.43
CA PHE A 446 11.62 -20.04 6.08
C PHE A 446 12.82 -19.29 5.47
N PRO A 447 12.98 -17.96 5.64
CA PRO A 447 14.26 -17.30 5.33
C PRO A 447 15.46 -17.87 6.08
N LEU A 448 15.31 -18.22 7.36
CA LEU A 448 16.40 -18.83 8.15
C LEU A 448 16.71 -20.27 7.74
N LEU A 449 15.70 -21.06 7.38
CA LEU A 449 15.91 -22.40 6.79
C LEU A 449 16.63 -22.30 5.45
N SER A 450 16.29 -21.30 4.63
CA SER A 450 16.97 -20.99 3.38
C SER A 450 18.44 -20.60 3.63
N LEU A 451 18.71 -19.76 4.64
CA LEU A 451 20.07 -19.42 5.05
C LEU A 451 20.86 -20.65 5.52
N ALA A 452 20.29 -21.49 6.38
CA ALA A 452 20.91 -22.75 6.81
C ALA A 452 21.22 -23.67 5.62
N TYR A 453 20.33 -23.74 4.62
CA TYR A 453 20.57 -24.48 3.39
C TYR A 453 21.77 -23.92 2.61
N CYS A 454 21.83 -22.60 2.40
CA CYS A 454 22.96 -21.92 1.77
C CYS A 454 24.28 -22.22 2.47
N LEU A 455 24.31 -22.07 3.80
CA LEU A 455 25.51 -22.27 4.63
C LEU A 455 25.98 -23.73 4.64
N LYS A 456 25.04 -24.67 4.74
CA LYS A 456 25.36 -26.10 4.61
C LYS A 456 25.95 -26.43 3.24
N LYS A 457 25.42 -25.83 2.16
CA LYS A 457 25.97 -26.00 0.81
C LYS A 457 27.34 -25.38 0.68
N TYR A 458 27.55 -24.19 1.23
CA TYR A 458 28.86 -23.56 1.31
C TYR A 458 29.90 -24.51 1.96
N ASN A 459 29.58 -25.13 3.10
CA ASN A 459 30.48 -26.11 3.75
C ASN A 459 30.71 -27.37 2.92
N ASP A 460 29.64 -27.93 2.31
CA ASP A 460 29.75 -29.07 1.40
C ASP A 460 30.73 -28.77 0.24
N PHE A 461 30.68 -27.56 -0.32
CA PHE A 461 31.52 -27.13 -1.43
C PHE A 461 32.94 -26.76 -1.03
N LYS A 462 33.12 -26.13 0.14
CA LYS A 462 34.45 -25.81 0.70
C LYS A 462 35.28 -27.08 0.94
N ASN A 463 34.61 -28.16 1.34
CA ASN A 463 35.24 -29.46 1.60
C ASN A 463 35.31 -30.36 0.35
N ASP A 464 34.73 -29.92 -0.77
CA ASP A 464 34.78 -30.67 -2.03
C ASP A 464 36.20 -30.63 -2.62
N LYS A 465 36.76 -31.81 -2.90
CA LYS A 465 38.10 -31.95 -3.49
C LYS A 465 38.08 -32.11 -5.02
N LYS A 466 36.90 -32.25 -5.64
CA LYS A 466 36.78 -32.40 -7.09
C LYS A 466 37.23 -31.10 -7.77
N ILE A 467 37.89 -31.18 -8.91
CA ILE A 467 38.23 -30.02 -9.78
C ILE A 467 37.08 -29.79 -10.77
N ARG A 468 36.69 -28.54 -10.99
CA ARG A 468 35.60 -28.12 -11.87
C ARG A 468 35.93 -26.77 -12.50
N SER A 469 35.44 -26.57 -13.71
CA SER A 469 35.47 -25.26 -14.40
C SER A 469 34.66 -24.19 -13.66
N ASP A 470 35.02 -22.93 -13.85
CA ASP A 470 34.33 -21.77 -13.25
C ASP A 470 32.85 -21.70 -13.61
N PHE A 471 32.51 -22.02 -14.85
CA PHE A 471 31.12 -22.10 -15.32
C PHE A 471 30.26 -23.08 -14.51
N ASN A 472 30.77 -24.30 -14.28
CA ASN A 472 30.10 -25.32 -13.47
C ASN A 472 29.93 -24.92 -11.99
N ILE A 473 30.87 -24.16 -11.43
CA ILE A 473 30.75 -23.63 -10.06
C ILE A 473 29.63 -22.59 -10.02
N PHE A 474 29.61 -21.68 -10.99
CA PHE A 474 28.60 -20.65 -11.12
C PHE A 474 27.18 -21.24 -11.28
N LEU A 475 27.00 -22.24 -12.16
CA LEU A 475 25.74 -22.97 -12.32
C LEU A 475 25.25 -23.63 -11.02
N ARG A 476 26.18 -24.14 -10.20
CA ARG A 476 25.82 -24.67 -8.87
C ARG A 476 25.38 -23.57 -7.91
N GLY A 477 26.01 -22.40 -7.97
CA GLY A 477 25.55 -21.20 -7.25
C GLY A 477 24.12 -20.82 -7.62
N ILE A 478 23.80 -20.78 -8.92
CA ILE A 478 22.44 -20.53 -9.43
C ILE A 478 21.46 -21.58 -8.88
N LYS A 479 21.83 -22.86 -8.90
CA LYS A 479 20.98 -23.94 -8.36
C LYS A 479 20.73 -23.79 -6.86
N VAL A 480 21.75 -23.39 -6.08
CA VAL A 480 21.59 -23.12 -4.65
C VAL A 480 20.63 -21.95 -4.46
N LEU A 481 20.81 -20.84 -5.18
CA LEU A 481 19.91 -19.69 -5.13
C LEU A 481 18.47 -20.08 -5.46
N PHE A 482 18.24 -20.84 -6.52
CA PHE A 482 16.90 -21.28 -6.90
C PHE A 482 16.21 -22.09 -5.79
N VAL A 483 16.91 -23.05 -5.20
CA VAL A 483 16.36 -23.85 -4.08
C VAL A 483 16.13 -22.99 -2.84
N SER A 484 17.03 -22.03 -2.55
CA SER A 484 16.87 -21.08 -1.44
C SER A 484 15.61 -20.23 -1.59
N ILE A 485 15.37 -19.70 -2.80
CA ILE A 485 14.13 -18.98 -3.13
C ILE A 485 12.91 -19.88 -2.89
N LEU A 486 12.92 -21.13 -3.36
CA LEU A 486 11.81 -22.05 -3.14
C LEU A 486 11.54 -22.34 -1.66
N ILE A 487 12.58 -22.49 -0.83
CA ILE A 487 12.43 -22.68 0.62
C ILE A 487 11.75 -21.46 1.24
N THR A 488 12.21 -20.25 0.90
CA THR A 488 11.64 -19.01 1.42
C THR A 488 10.21 -18.76 0.92
N MET A 489 9.93 -19.11 -0.33
CA MET A 489 8.59 -19.00 -0.93
C MET A 489 7.54 -19.80 -0.17
N ILE A 490 7.89 -20.90 0.52
CA ILE A 490 6.92 -21.62 1.36
C ILE A 490 6.36 -20.70 2.44
N GLY A 491 7.21 -19.92 3.11
CA GLY A 491 6.76 -18.93 4.11
C GLY A 491 5.88 -17.84 3.50
N ALA A 492 6.24 -17.34 2.32
CA ALA A 492 5.45 -16.36 1.58
C ALA A 492 4.06 -16.90 1.16
N LEU A 493 3.96 -18.19 0.80
CA LEU A 493 2.69 -18.81 0.44
C LEU A 493 1.81 -19.14 1.66
N TYR A 494 2.42 -19.35 2.83
CA TYR A 494 1.67 -19.42 4.09
C TYR A 494 1.11 -18.08 4.50
N GLU A 495 1.87 -17.00 4.31
CA GLU A 495 1.41 -15.64 4.54
C GLU A 495 0.13 -15.33 3.76
N VAL A 496 0.09 -15.71 2.47
CA VAL A 496 -1.12 -15.58 1.63
C VAL A 496 -2.33 -16.27 2.25
N SER A 497 -2.15 -17.43 2.89
CA SER A 497 -3.25 -18.15 3.55
C SER A 497 -3.72 -17.46 4.83
N PHE A 498 -2.81 -16.92 5.63
CA PHE A 498 -3.17 -16.22 6.86
C PHE A 498 -3.84 -14.87 6.59
N LEU A 499 -3.41 -14.15 5.55
CA LEU A 499 -3.86 -12.80 5.19
C LEU A 499 -4.72 -12.76 3.92
N ALA A 500 -5.48 -13.83 3.66
CA ALA A 500 -6.21 -14.01 2.42
C ALA A 500 -7.43 -13.10 2.24
N GLY A 501 -8.08 -12.68 3.32
CA GLY A 501 -9.39 -12.02 3.22
C GLY A 501 -9.36 -10.65 2.52
N THR A 502 -10.50 -10.27 1.91
CA THR A 502 -10.66 -8.97 1.22
C THR A 502 -10.28 -7.78 2.10
N ASN A 503 -10.56 -7.86 3.41
CA ASN A 503 -10.13 -6.85 4.39
C ASN A 503 -8.61 -6.65 4.44
N HIS A 504 -7.80 -7.68 4.20
CA HIS A 504 -6.35 -7.54 4.10
C HIS A 504 -5.94 -7.00 2.73
N LEU A 505 -6.50 -7.53 1.63
CA LEU A 505 -6.22 -7.10 0.26
C LEU A 505 -6.47 -5.61 0.03
N LEU A 506 -7.49 -5.06 0.70
CA LEU A 506 -7.85 -3.64 0.65
C LEU A 506 -7.18 -2.79 1.77
N GLU A 507 -6.25 -3.37 2.55
CA GLU A 507 -5.55 -2.72 3.68
C GLU A 507 -6.45 -2.19 4.82
N LEU A 508 -7.66 -2.73 5.00
CA LEU A 508 -8.47 -2.48 6.20
C LEU A 508 -7.83 -3.08 7.45
N VAL A 509 -7.08 -4.18 7.28
CA VAL A 509 -6.31 -4.81 8.35
C VAL A 509 -4.85 -4.98 7.91
N ILE A 510 -3.97 -4.16 8.50
CA ILE A 510 -2.55 -4.13 8.17
C ILE A 510 -1.76 -5.07 9.09
N PHE A 511 -0.92 -5.91 8.50
CA PHE A 511 0.03 -6.72 9.26
C PHE A 511 1.19 -5.86 9.79
N ARG A 512 1.29 -5.73 11.11
CA ARG A 512 2.30 -4.88 11.78
C ARG A 512 3.68 -5.55 11.92
N GLY A 513 3.78 -6.86 11.67
CA GLY A 513 5.01 -7.64 11.89
C GLY A 513 6.09 -7.51 10.80
N VAL A 514 5.84 -6.77 9.71
CA VAL A 514 6.76 -6.65 8.57
C VAL A 514 8.15 -6.19 8.99
N LYS A 515 8.25 -5.17 9.85
CA LYS A 515 9.56 -4.66 10.31
C LYS A 515 10.34 -5.72 11.11
N ILE A 516 9.65 -6.46 11.98
CA ILE A 516 10.24 -7.53 12.79
C ILE A 516 10.77 -8.64 11.87
N SER A 517 9.97 -9.04 10.88
CA SER A 517 10.34 -10.09 9.92
C SER A 517 11.56 -9.77 9.06
N GLN A 518 11.91 -8.49 8.91
CA GLN A 518 13.12 -8.08 8.20
C GLN A 518 14.34 -8.00 9.11
N LEU A 519 14.17 -7.48 10.33
CA LEU A 519 15.28 -7.25 11.26
C LEU A 519 15.73 -8.54 11.96
N LEU A 520 14.79 -9.37 12.38
CA LEU A 520 15.10 -10.54 13.21
C LEU A 520 15.92 -11.61 12.46
N PRO A 521 15.63 -11.96 11.18
CA PRO A 521 16.51 -12.85 10.43
C PRO A 521 17.93 -12.32 10.32
N ILE A 522 18.12 -11.01 10.11
CA ILE A 522 19.44 -10.39 10.03
C ILE A 522 20.19 -10.55 11.35
N LEU A 523 19.53 -10.29 12.49
CA LEU A 523 20.13 -10.51 13.81
C LEU A 523 20.53 -11.98 14.02
N LEU A 524 19.64 -12.90 13.66
CA LEU A 524 19.87 -14.34 13.77
C LEU A 524 20.92 -14.87 12.78
N SER A 525 21.19 -14.15 11.69
CA SER A 525 22.22 -14.54 10.71
C SER A 525 23.62 -14.63 11.33
N VAL A 526 23.90 -13.83 12.37
CA VAL A 526 25.15 -13.88 13.14
C VAL A 526 25.28 -15.22 13.87
N LEU A 527 24.21 -15.70 14.50
CA LEU A 527 24.21 -17.01 15.17
C LEU A 527 24.39 -18.15 14.15
N PHE A 528 23.77 -18.03 12.98
CA PHE A 528 23.91 -19.03 11.91
C PHE A 528 25.32 -19.04 11.31
N PHE A 529 25.95 -17.86 11.17
CA PHE A 529 27.36 -17.75 10.80
C PHE A 529 28.25 -18.49 11.80
N LEU A 530 28.10 -18.22 13.10
CA LEU A 530 28.88 -18.88 14.15
C LEU A 530 28.63 -20.40 14.20
N TYR A 531 27.39 -20.84 14.00
CA TYR A 531 27.05 -22.26 14.03
C TYR A 531 27.64 -23.05 12.85
N PHE A 532 27.46 -22.55 11.61
CA PHE A 532 27.86 -23.27 10.40
C PHE A 532 29.31 -23.02 9.98
N ILE A 533 29.81 -21.80 10.10
CA ILE A 533 31.17 -21.44 9.64
C ILE A 533 32.16 -21.48 10.81
N GLY A 534 31.72 -21.05 12.00
CA GLY A 534 32.55 -20.98 13.20
C GLY A 534 33.48 -19.76 13.22
N TYR A 535 33.96 -19.39 14.42
CA TYR A 535 34.95 -18.33 14.59
C TYR A 535 36.24 -18.89 15.18
N LYS A 536 37.34 -18.86 14.39
CA LYS A 536 38.65 -19.46 14.73
C LYS A 536 38.56 -20.93 15.17
N ARG A 537 37.75 -21.72 14.46
CA ARG A 537 37.53 -23.15 14.74
C ARG A 537 38.42 -24.03 13.86
N ASP A 538 39.11 -25.00 14.46
CA ASP A 538 39.99 -25.95 13.76
C ASP A 538 39.24 -27.18 13.18
N ASN A 539 38.08 -27.54 13.74
CA ASN A 539 37.26 -28.69 13.31
C ASN A 539 35.90 -28.28 12.74
N ASN A 540 35.43 -29.01 11.71
CA ASN A 540 34.16 -28.75 10.99
C ASN A 540 32.88 -29.29 11.71
N ASP A 541 32.89 -29.43 13.03
CA ASP A 541 31.71 -29.89 13.76
C ASP A 541 30.68 -28.75 13.88
N ASN A 542 29.46 -28.97 13.39
CA ASN A 542 28.35 -28.01 13.51
C ASN A 542 27.82 -27.97 14.95
N LYS A 543 28.48 -27.22 15.83
CA LYS A 543 28.05 -26.97 17.21
C LYS A 543 28.14 -25.48 17.52
N LEU A 544 27.32 -25.00 18.44
CA LEU A 544 27.40 -23.63 18.95
C LEU A 544 28.15 -23.68 20.29
N SER A 545 29.28 -23.00 20.39
CA SER A 545 30.09 -22.93 21.61
C SER A 545 29.96 -21.53 22.21
N ILE A 546 29.59 -21.44 23.50
CA ILE A 546 29.51 -20.17 24.24
C ILE A 546 30.86 -19.44 24.22
N HIS A 547 31.97 -20.20 24.26
CA HIS A 547 33.31 -19.65 24.18
C HIS A 547 33.59 -18.95 22.84
N GLU A 548 33.07 -19.48 21.73
CA GLU A 548 33.22 -18.85 20.42
C GLU A 548 32.39 -17.58 20.27
N ILE A 549 31.19 -17.55 20.86
CA ILE A 549 30.38 -16.32 20.90
C ILE A 549 31.17 -15.23 21.63
N ASN A 550 31.70 -15.53 22.82
CA ASN A 550 32.48 -14.58 23.59
C ASN A 550 33.74 -14.14 22.85
N ASN A 551 34.48 -15.06 22.23
CA ASN A 551 35.67 -14.73 21.44
C ASN A 551 35.35 -13.91 20.18
N PHE A 552 34.20 -14.13 19.55
CA PHE A 552 33.72 -13.34 18.42
C PHE A 552 33.37 -11.92 18.87
N LEU A 553 32.64 -11.77 19.98
CA LEU A 553 32.28 -10.46 20.54
C LEU A 553 33.49 -9.69 21.06
N ALA A 554 34.49 -10.38 21.62
CA ALA A 554 35.74 -9.80 22.11
C ALA A 554 36.81 -9.62 21.01
N SER A 555 36.46 -9.81 19.73
CA SER A 555 37.42 -9.74 18.65
C SER A 555 37.81 -8.31 18.26
N ASN A 556 39.10 -8.10 17.96
CA ASN A 556 39.58 -6.84 17.41
C ASN A 556 39.08 -6.69 15.96
N ILE A 557 38.15 -5.77 15.75
CA ILE A 557 37.64 -5.43 14.41
C ILE A 557 38.63 -4.48 13.74
N LYS A 558 39.13 -4.85 12.55
CA LYS A 558 39.99 -3.94 11.77
C LYS A 558 39.20 -2.71 11.35
N MET A 559 39.82 -1.53 11.34
CA MET A 559 39.13 -0.27 10.99
C MET A 559 38.36 -0.35 9.67
N TRP A 560 38.93 -0.98 8.63
CA TRP A 560 38.22 -1.16 7.35
C TRP A 560 36.98 -2.07 7.45
N GLN A 561 36.97 -3.07 8.34
CA GLN A 561 35.81 -3.94 8.58
C GLN A 561 34.70 -3.16 9.29
N ALA A 562 35.08 -2.32 10.27
CA ALA A 562 34.15 -1.43 10.96
C ALA A 562 33.56 -0.39 10.00
N ILE A 563 34.37 0.20 9.12
CA ILE A 563 33.90 1.12 8.07
C ILE A 563 32.94 0.40 7.12
N LEU A 564 33.32 -0.79 6.62
CA LEU A 564 32.47 -1.56 5.70
C LEU A 564 31.14 -1.95 6.35
N PHE A 565 31.16 -2.42 7.60
CA PHE A 565 29.96 -2.72 8.36
C PHE A 565 29.12 -1.46 8.62
N GLY A 566 29.75 -0.35 8.98
CA GLY A 566 29.09 0.95 9.17
C GLY A 566 28.42 1.46 7.91
N VAL A 567 29.04 1.31 6.74
CA VAL A 567 28.43 1.61 5.43
C VAL A 567 27.23 0.69 5.18
N LEU A 568 27.36 -0.61 5.45
CA LEU A 568 26.29 -1.58 5.22
C LEU A 568 25.07 -1.31 6.12
N VAL A 569 25.30 -1.01 7.41
CA VAL A 569 24.28 -0.60 8.37
C VAL A 569 23.70 0.77 8.02
N GLY A 570 24.52 1.72 7.60
CA GLY A 570 24.07 3.04 7.15
C GLY A 570 23.15 2.94 5.93
N LEU A 571 23.53 2.15 4.93
CA LEU A 571 22.68 1.85 3.77
C LEU A 571 21.38 1.14 4.19
N LEU A 572 21.47 0.13 5.06
CA LEU A 572 20.29 -0.56 5.59
C LEU A 572 19.37 0.41 6.34
N GLY A 573 19.93 1.28 7.20
CA GLY A 573 19.21 2.29 7.96
C GLY A 573 18.53 3.29 7.05
N ILE A 574 19.22 3.78 6.02
CA ILE A 574 18.63 4.62 4.96
C ILE A 574 17.46 3.89 4.29
N PHE A 575 17.61 2.61 3.92
CA PHE A 575 16.52 1.85 3.29
C PHE A 575 15.34 1.61 4.22
N LEU A 576 15.58 1.38 5.53
CA LEU A 576 14.52 1.18 6.53
C LEU A 576 13.79 2.50 6.86
N LEU A 577 14.52 3.61 6.96
CA LEU A 577 13.97 4.95 7.18
C LEU A 577 13.20 5.46 5.95
N ARG A 578 13.69 5.17 4.74
CA ARG A 578 13.02 5.50 3.46
C ARG A 578 11.85 4.56 3.13
N GLY A 579 11.78 3.40 3.79
CA GLY A 579 10.80 2.34 3.51
C GLY A 579 9.33 2.66 3.83
N GLY A 580 8.99 3.92 4.12
CA GLY A 580 7.57 4.24 4.20
C GLY A 580 7.12 5.58 4.75
N ASN A 581 7.87 6.70 4.70
CA ASN A 581 7.30 7.99 5.12
C ASN A 581 8.08 9.29 4.82
N SER A 582 9.10 9.30 3.97
CA SER A 582 9.97 10.48 3.90
C SER A 582 9.92 11.19 2.54
N SER A 583 9.48 12.45 2.59
CA SER A 583 9.60 13.52 1.57
C SER A 583 11.06 13.92 1.29
N THR A 584 11.98 12.95 1.38
CA THR A 584 13.40 13.17 1.13
C THR A 584 13.62 13.10 -0.37
N LYS A 585 14.09 14.21 -0.95
CA LYS A 585 14.43 14.29 -2.38
C LYS A 585 15.35 13.14 -2.78
N ILE A 586 14.83 12.27 -3.65
CA ILE A 586 15.58 11.14 -4.20
C ILE A 586 16.61 11.71 -5.18
N PRO A 587 17.86 11.22 -5.19
CA PRO A 587 18.82 11.61 -6.22
C PRO A 587 18.24 11.39 -7.62
N GLY A 588 18.32 12.37 -8.51
CA GLY A 588 17.69 12.29 -9.85
C GLY A 588 18.13 11.07 -10.67
N ILE A 589 19.37 10.60 -10.49
CA ILE A 589 19.88 9.38 -11.12
C ILE A 589 19.16 8.12 -10.61
N GLU A 590 18.84 8.05 -9.32
CA GLU A 590 18.08 6.92 -8.76
C GLU A 590 16.65 6.92 -9.31
N VAL A 591 16.02 8.09 -9.46
CA VAL A 591 14.69 8.23 -10.08
C VAL A 591 14.71 7.73 -11.52
N LEU A 592 15.69 8.18 -12.33
CA LEU A 592 15.86 7.75 -13.71
C LEU A 592 16.06 6.24 -13.84
N PHE A 593 16.93 5.66 -13.00
CA PHE A 593 17.16 4.21 -12.99
C PHE A 593 15.89 3.43 -12.61
N ARG A 594 15.13 3.92 -11.62
CA ARG A 594 13.87 3.30 -11.20
C ARG A 594 12.81 3.38 -12.27
N ASN A 595 12.70 4.52 -12.97
CA ASN A 595 11.74 4.72 -14.05
C ASN A 595 12.10 3.87 -15.27
N ALA A 596 13.40 3.71 -15.58
CA ALA A 596 13.86 2.78 -16.60
C ALA A 596 13.48 1.33 -16.25
N LEU A 597 13.74 0.87 -15.02
CA LEU A 597 13.32 -0.45 -14.59
C LEU A 597 11.80 -0.62 -14.69
N GLU A 598 11.01 0.36 -14.25
CA GLU A 598 9.54 0.31 -14.31
C GLU A 598 9.01 0.26 -15.75
N LYS A 599 9.67 0.95 -16.69
CA LYS A 599 9.32 0.99 -18.11
C LYS A 599 9.61 -0.33 -18.82
N TYR A 600 10.76 -0.97 -18.52
CA TYR A 600 11.21 -2.16 -19.23
C TYR A 600 10.83 -3.49 -18.54
N THR A 601 10.42 -3.47 -17.27
CA THR A 601 10.10 -4.69 -16.51
C THR A 601 8.59 -4.82 -16.22
N PRO A 602 8.02 -6.04 -16.32
CA PRO A 602 6.63 -6.31 -15.91
C PRO A 602 6.35 -6.09 -14.41
N ALA A 603 7.37 -6.06 -13.56
CA ALA A 603 7.23 -5.66 -12.17
C ALA A 603 8.56 -5.10 -11.73
N ARG A 604 8.56 -3.92 -11.11
CA ARG A 604 9.81 -3.29 -10.69
C ARG A 604 10.52 -4.20 -9.69
N PRO A 605 11.76 -4.65 -9.98
CA PRO A 605 12.52 -5.47 -9.05
C PRO A 605 12.94 -4.66 -7.82
N ARG A 606 13.07 -5.31 -6.67
CA ARG A 606 13.63 -4.68 -5.48
C ARG A 606 15.15 -4.61 -5.63
N THR A 607 15.66 -3.38 -5.66
CA THR A 607 17.09 -3.10 -5.85
C THR A 607 17.98 -3.87 -4.87
N LYS A 608 17.55 -4.01 -3.61
CA LYS A 608 18.32 -4.75 -2.58
C LYS A 608 18.36 -6.27 -2.83
N ALA A 609 17.30 -6.88 -3.35
CA ALA A 609 17.31 -8.30 -3.67
C ALA A 609 18.25 -8.58 -4.85
N VAL A 610 18.16 -7.77 -5.91
CA VAL A 610 18.91 -8.04 -7.14
C VAL A 610 20.37 -7.59 -7.09
N LEU A 611 20.67 -6.45 -6.48
CA LEU A 611 22.05 -5.95 -6.46
C LEU A 611 22.89 -6.63 -5.37
N LEU A 612 22.26 -7.06 -4.28
CA LEU A 612 22.98 -7.51 -3.09
C LEU A 612 22.61 -8.95 -2.69
N GLY A 613 21.34 -9.21 -2.40
CA GLY A 613 20.93 -10.43 -1.73
C GLY A 613 21.11 -11.72 -2.54
N TYR A 614 20.54 -11.79 -3.74
CA TYR A 614 20.62 -12.99 -4.58
C TYR A 614 22.02 -13.22 -5.14
N PRO A 615 22.74 -12.19 -5.64
CA PRO A 615 24.13 -12.37 -6.06
C PRO A 615 25.03 -12.89 -4.95
N ALA A 616 24.80 -12.50 -3.69
CA ALA A 616 25.58 -12.96 -2.56
C ALA A 616 25.53 -14.49 -2.37
N VAL A 617 24.40 -15.15 -2.68
CA VAL A 617 24.30 -16.62 -2.65
C VAL A 617 25.26 -17.24 -3.67
N ILE A 618 25.22 -16.76 -4.91
CA ILE A 618 26.05 -17.30 -6.01
C ILE A 618 27.53 -17.04 -5.71
N SER A 619 27.87 -15.81 -5.32
CA SER A 619 29.24 -15.41 -4.95
C SER A 619 29.78 -16.21 -3.77
N MET A 620 28.97 -16.47 -2.74
CA MET A 620 29.37 -17.28 -1.59
C MET A 620 29.73 -18.71 -2.00
N ILE A 621 28.92 -19.35 -2.85
CA ILE A 621 29.20 -20.71 -3.34
C ILE A 621 30.45 -20.74 -4.22
N TRP A 622 30.65 -19.71 -5.04
CA TRP A 622 31.85 -19.60 -5.88
C TRP A 622 33.13 -19.46 -5.04
N LEU A 623 33.11 -18.58 -4.03
CA LEU A 623 34.23 -18.36 -3.11
C LEU A 623 34.53 -19.60 -2.26
N ALA A 624 33.48 -20.32 -1.81
CA ALA A 624 33.61 -21.57 -1.07
C ALA A 624 34.49 -22.58 -1.83
N TYR A 625 34.19 -22.74 -3.11
CA TYR A 625 34.86 -23.70 -3.96
C TYR A 625 36.32 -23.31 -4.24
N LYS A 626 36.56 -22.01 -4.46
CA LYS A 626 37.92 -21.48 -4.63
C LYS A 626 38.73 -21.47 -3.33
N LYS A 627 38.08 -21.70 -2.17
CA LYS A 627 38.67 -21.62 -0.82
C LYS A 627 39.33 -20.26 -0.56
N LYS A 628 38.80 -19.21 -1.19
CA LYS A 628 39.29 -17.82 -1.11
C LYS A 628 38.21 -16.91 -0.53
N GLY A 629 38.61 -15.74 -0.04
CA GLY A 629 37.66 -14.71 0.41
C GLY A 629 37.02 -14.95 1.78
N LYS A 630 37.71 -15.63 2.71
CA LYS A 630 37.21 -15.90 4.06
C LYS A 630 36.70 -14.65 4.79
N PHE A 631 37.33 -13.49 4.57
CA PHE A 631 36.92 -12.23 5.18
C PHE A 631 35.53 -11.73 4.72
N MET A 632 35.04 -12.18 3.56
CA MET A 632 33.74 -11.77 3.01
C MET A 632 32.59 -12.64 3.51
N GLU A 633 32.87 -13.78 4.14
CA GLU A 633 31.85 -14.78 4.52
C GLU A 633 30.76 -14.18 5.41
N PHE A 634 31.14 -13.41 6.44
CA PHE A 634 30.19 -12.74 7.32
C PHE A 634 29.29 -11.76 6.56
N PHE A 635 29.87 -10.92 5.70
CA PHE A 635 29.12 -9.94 4.92
C PHE A 635 28.15 -10.63 3.94
N LEU A 636 28.59 -11.69 3.26
CA LEU A 636 27.74 -12.45 2.34
C LEU A 636 26.58 -13.12 3.07
N VAL A 637 26.79 -13.64 4.29
CA VAL A 637 25.70 -14.21 5.11
C VAL A 637 24.62 -13.16 5.44
N VAL A 638 25.04 -11.95 5.82
CA VAL A 638 24.11 -10.85 6.08
C VAL A 638 23.35 -10.47 4.79
N LEU A 639 24.05 -10.33 3.67
CA LEU A 639 23.44 -9.97 2.37
C LEU A 639 22.46 -11.05 1.89
N ILE A 640 22.82 -12.33 1.98
CA ILE A 640 21.92 -13.46 1.66
C ILE A 640 20.65 -13.34 2.49
N THR A 641 20.77 -13.07 3.78
CA THR A 641 19.62 -12.94 4.69
C THR A 641 18.72 -11.77 4.29
N ILE A 642 19.29 -10.62 3.92
CA ILE A 642 18.54 -9.47 3.38
C ILE A 642 17.77 -9.87 2.11
N GLY A 643 18.40 -10.62 1.21
CA GLY A 643 17.77 -11.13 -0.01
C GLY A 643 16.60 -12.06 0.27
N GLN A 644 16.78 -13.05 1.15
CA GLN A 644 15.71 -13.98 1.51
C GLN A 644 14.56 -13.27 2.27
N ALA A 645 14.88 -12.35 3.18
CA ALA A 645 13.86 -11.57 3.89
C ALA A 645 13.07 -10.65 2.95
N ASP A 646 13.63 -10.23 1.80
CA ASP A 646 12.90 -9.41 0.84
C ASP A 646 11.86 -10.18 0.01
N ILE A 647 12.05 -11.50 -0.15
CA ILE A 647 11.05 -12.38 -0.79
C ILE A 647 9.76 -12.32 0.02
N VAL A 648 9.82 -12.66 1.32
CA VAL A 648 8.63 -12.64 2.17
C VAL A 648 8.05 -11.24 2.28
N ASN A 649 8.90 -10.21 2.40
CA ASN A 649 8.46 -8.81 2.41
C ASN A 649 7.67 -8.40 1.15
N THR A 650 8.01 -8.95 -0.02
CA THR A 650 7.26 -8.72 -1.26
C THR A 650 5.82 -9.21 -1.13
N PHE A 651 5.59 -10.34 -0.45
CA PHE A 651 4.26 -10.91 -0.21
C PHE A 651 3.55 -10.29 1.00
N SER A 652 4.30 -9.78 1.99
CA SER A 652 3.74 -9.06 3.14
C SER A 652 3.06 -7.74 2.78
N HIS A 653 3.38 -7.17 1.62
CA HIS A 653 2.61 -6.08 1.01
C HIS A 653 1.36 -6.64 0.32
N ILE A 654 0.43 -7.14 1.13
CA ILE A 654 -0.69 -7.96 0.69
C ILE A 654 -1.62 -7.27 -0.34
N ARG A 655 -1.67 -5.93 -0.36
CA ARG A 655 -2.37 -5.15 -1.40
C ARG A 655 -1.81 -5.28 -2.81
N THR A 656 -0.57 -5.75 -2.94
CA THR A 656 0.07 -5.90 -4.25
C THR A 656 -0.51 -7.15 -4.87
N PRO A 657 -1.07 -7.09 -6.11
CA PRO A 657 -1.56 -8.29 -6.78
C PRO A 657 -0.55 -9.42 -6.73
N ILE A 658 -1.01 -10.63 -6.42
CA ILE A 658 -0.11 -11.76 -6.18
C ILE A 658 0.66 -12.13 -7.45
N SER A 659 0.07 -11.92 -8.62
CA SER A 659 0.72 -12.08 -9.93
C SER A 659 1.93 -11.15 -10.08
N VAL A 660 1.82 -9.88 -9.66
CA VAL A 660 2.92 -8.90 -9.67
C VAL A 660 4.03 -9.34 -8.70
N SER A 661 3.67 -9.86 -7.53
CA SER A 661 4.63 -10.40 -6.55
C SER A 661 5.43 -11.58 -7.11
N PHE A 662 4.78 -12.53 -7.78
CA PHE A 662 5.49 -13.64 -8.45
C PHE A 662 6.38 -13.18 -9.61
N MET A 663 5.89 -12.29 -10.47
CA MET A 663 6.66 -11.72 -11.58
C MET A 663 7.92 -11.05 -11.06
N ARG A 664 7.80 -10.28 -9.97
CA ARG A 664 8.92 -9.60 -9.31
C ARG A 664 10.02 -10.59 -8.91
N ILE A 665 9.69 -11.67 -8.19
CA ILE A 665 10.69 -12.68 -7.80
C ILE A 665 11.38 -13.32 -9.02
N GLY A 666 10.62 -13.60 -10.08
CA GLY A 666 11.17 -14.17 -11.32
C GLY A 666 12.16 -13.23 -12.02
N ILE A 667 11.81 -11.94 -12.15
CA ILE A 667 12.67 -10.90 -12.72
C ILE A 667 13.93 -10.71 -11.86
N GLU A 668 13.76 -10.67 -10.54
CA GLU A 668 14.87 -10.54 -9.60
C GLU A 668 15.85 -11.71 -9.71
N PHE A 669 15.35 -12.94 -9.84
CA PHE A 669 16.18 -14.13 -10.05
C PHE A 669 17.02 -13.99 -11.33
N ILE A 670 16.38 -13.69 -12.47
CA ILE A 670 17.09 -13.57 -13.76
C ILE A 670 18.13 -12.45 -13.71
N PHE A 671 17.74 -11.26 -13.27
CA PHE A 671 18.62 -10.09 -13.25
C PHE A 671 19.78 -10.29 -12.26
N SER A 672 19.58 -11.01 -11.16
CA SER A 672 20.64 -11.33 -10.19
C SER A 672 21.75 -12.22 -10.75
N ILE A 673 21.46 -13.06 -11.75
CA ILE A 673 22.48 -13.92 -12.38
C ILE A 673 23.50 -13.05 -13.13
N PHE A 674 23.03 -12.05 -13.88
CA PHE A 674 23.91 -11.11 -14.59
C PHE A 674 24.75 -10.28 -13.62
N VAL A 675 24.13 -9.79 -12.54
CA VAL A 675 24.83 -9.03 -11.50
C VAL A 675 25.88 -9.90 -10.80
N ALA A 676 25.54 -11.13 -10.44
CA ALA A 676 26.48 -12.08 -9.83
C ALA A 676 27.68 -12.38 -10.75
N LEU A 677 27.45 -12.48 -12.05
CA LEU A 677 28.53 -12.69 -13.03
C LEU A 677 29.52 -11.51 -13.00
N ILE A 678 29.02 -10.27 -13.00
CA ILE A 678 29.85 -9.06 -12.90
C ILE A 678 30.65 -9.07 -11.59
N PHE A 679 30.03 -9.40 -10.46
CA PHE A 679 30.72 -9.50 -9.16
C PHE A 679 31.86 -10.51 -9.19
N VAL A 680 31.62 -11.71 -9.74
CA VAL A 680 32.65 -12.76 -9.85
C VAL A 680 33.80 -12.30 -10.76
N LEU A 681 33.51 -11.64 -11.88
CA LEU A 681 34.52 -11.10 -12.80
C LEU A 681 35.37 -10.01 -12.14
N ILE A 682 34.73 -9.04 -11.47
CA ILE A 682 35.43 -7.95 -10.76
C ILE A 682 36.33 -8.54 -9.68
N TYR A 683 35.82 -9.50 -8.89
CA TYR A 683 36.62 -10.15 -7.86
C TYR A 683 37.85 -10.85 -8.43
N GLU A 684 37.68 -11.59 -9.54
CA GLU A 684 38.76 -12.30 -10.20
C GLU A 684 39.82 -11.35 -10.78
N ILE A 685 39.40 -10.22 -11.36
CA ILE A 685 40.32 -9.16 -11.84
C ILE A 685 41.08 -8.53 -10.67
N ALA A 686 40.38 -8.11 -9.62
CA ALA A 686 40.99 -7.52 -8.43
C ALA A 686 41.98 -8.47 -7.77
N ARG A 687 41.64 -9.76 -7.69
CA ARG A 687 42.52 -10.82 -7.18
C ARG A 687 43.79 -10.96 -8.02
N ARG A 688 43.66 -11.03 -9.35
CA ARG A 688 44.82 -11.11 -10.26
C ARG A 688 45.70 -9.87 -10.17
N GLY A 689 45.10 -8.69 -9.99
CA GLY A 689 45.83 -7.44 -9.75
C GLY A 689 46.61 -7.48 -8.44
N TYR A 690 45.97 -7.90 -7.34
CA TYR A 690 46.62 -8.06 -6.04
C TYR A 690 47.78 -9.07 -6.11
N GLU A 691 47.56 -10.26 -6.69
CA GLU A 691 48.61 -11.30 -6.83
C GLU A 691 49.77 -10.88 -7.77
N ARG A 692 49.59 -9.84 -8.59
CA ARG A 692 50.64 -9.23 -9.41
C ARG A 692 51.38 -8.08 -8.70
N LEU A 693 50.77 -7.46 -7.70
CA LEU A 693 51.37 -6.40 -6.88
C LEU A 693 52.13 -6.97 -5.66
N ASP A 694 51.74 -8.17 -5.22
CA ASP A 694 52.38 -8.92 -4.11
C ASP A 694 53.55 -9.81 -4.59
N LYS A 695 53.83 -9.83 -5.90
CA LYS A 695 55.01 -10.40 -6.54
C LYS A 695 55.92 -9.29 -7.02
#